data_AF-A0A1Q4FAR6-F1
#
_entry.id   AF-A0A1Q4FAR6-F1
#
_cell.length_a   1.000
_cell.length_b   1.000
_cell.length_c   1.000
_cell.angle_alpha   90.00
_cell.angle_beta   90.00
_cell.angle_gamma   90.00
#
_symmetry.space_group_name_H-M   'P 1'
#
loop_
_entity.id
_entity.type
_entity.pdbx_description
1 polymer ?
#
loop_
_entity_poly.entity_id
_entity_poly.type
_entity_poly.pdbx_seq_one_letter_code
_entity_poly.pdbx_strand_id
1 'polypeptide(L)'
;MVTGRNAAAQDKFNVIDKWLQFKNASNSLYNDLAEQAFVMLGRRDSAIAKIQSLESWKQRQQNTRKVLMDVVGPFPEKTPLNPRITRRIKKEGFTIENIVYGSQPGYYVTSSLFIPDGIKGKAPAIIDCIGHTDISYQAPNYQHVILNLVKKGFIVFALDPVGQGERVGYYDTATGKSALGGSTYEHSYPGVQAFITGSSLARYMIWDGIRAVDYLLARREVDPERIGITGISGGGTQSSYIAAFDDRIYAAAPENYITSFTRLLQSIGPQDAEQNMLHAIVRGLDHADLLEVRAPKPALMITTTRDFFSIQGSRETAAEISRIYKAYGKAGNFNMVEDDTTHAFSKKNCEAIYAFFQKHLRNPGNPADLDIPPLPKEELYATSTGQLATSLKGETVFSINRREAERLVSKLQNSRKNIAAHLPAVLTAARQLSGYREPAVYHEPVFTGRYRENGYALEKYFVQGEGDYVIPYLLMVPDNPNGKAVICLDPSGKSAEASGDNIQWLIGKGFIVMAPDMIGLGELGPGYFHGDSFFDNTSYGVWYLSMLTGRSIVGIRAGDVARLAHILRKNIHDGEIYGIAKKEIAPVLIYAAAFDRSISRVALIDTYSSYRSIVMNRIYKPGFVFSAVPGALKAFDLPDVAAALAPGKLLIAGITDGNGQPLSSENAETDISVIRTAYHYKNADQNFNIRYGDAGNKLYDLLEEWIK
;
A
#
# COMPACT_ATOMS: atom_id res chain seq x y z
N MET A 1 -27.63 -7.60 -57.26
CA MET A 1 -28.09 -7.34 -55.87
C MET A 1 -26.94 -7.70 -54.95
N VAL A 2 -26.22 -6.68 -54.45
CA VAL A 2 -25.15 -6.87 -53.47
C VAL A 2 -25.79 -6.82 -52.09
N THR A 3 -25.70 -7.92 -51.36
CA THR A 3 -26.18 -8.05 -49.99
C THR A 3 -25.32 -7.19 -49.06
N GLY A 4 -25.97 -6.20 -48.43
CA GLY A 4 -25.34 -5.23 -47.54
C GLY A 4 -24.73 -5.91 -46.32
N ARG A 5 -23.46 -5.62 -46.05
CA ARG A 5 -22.83 -5.85 -44.76
C ARG A 5 -23.60 -5.05 -43.72
N ASN A 6 -24.08 -5.71 -42.66
CA ASN A 6 -24.58 -5.04 -41.46
C ASN A 6 -23.51 -4.05 -40.99
N ALA A 7 -23.81 -2.75 -41.10
CA ALA A 7 -22.99 -1.71 -40.52
C ALA A 7 -23.01 -1.91 -39.00
N ALA A 8 -21.89 -2.33 -38.42
CA ALA A 8 -21.71 -2.43 -36.98
C ALA A 8 -21.89 -1.03 -36.37
N ALA A 9 -23.08 -0.74 -35.86
CA ALA A 9 -23.35 0.47 -35.10
C ALA A 9 -22.39 0.51 -33.90
N GLN A 10 -21.58 1.55 -33.85
CA GLN A 10 -20.68 1.80 -32.73
C GLN A 10 -21.49 2.00 -31.45
N ASP A 11 -21.04 1.43 -30.33
CA ASP A 11 -21.45 1.94 -29.02
C ASP A 11 -21.10 3.43 -28.99
N LYS A 12 -22.12 4.26 -28.74
CA LYS A 12 -21.99 5.71 -28.84
C LYS A 12 -21.05 6.32 -27.79
N PHE A 13 -20.71 5.57 -26.74
CA PHE A 13 -19.84 6.06 -25.66
C PHE A 13 -18.41 5.52 -25.70
N ASN A 14 -18.12 4.48 -26.48
CA ASN A 14 -16.75 3.95 -26.60
C ASN A 14 -15.90 4.81 -27.53
N VAL A 15 -14.76 5.30 -27.08
CA VAL A 15 -13.91 6.24 -27.82
C VAL A 15 -12.72 5.54 -28.46
N ILE A 16 -12.10 4.59 -27.76
CA ILE A 16 -10.81 3.99 -28.14
C ILE A 16 -10.89 2.50 -28.50
N ASP A 17 -12.05 1.87 -28.33
CA ASP A 17 -12.30 0.43 -28.60
C ASP A 17 -11.81 -0.09 -29.97
N LYS A 18 -11.90 0.74 -31.02
CA LYS A 18 -11.46 0.39 -32.39
C LYS A 18 -10.01 0.70 -32.70
N TRP A 19 -9.28 1.35 -31.79
CA TRP A 19 -7.90 1.74 -32.01
C TRP A 19 -6.98 0.60 -31.61
N LEU A 20 -6.32 -0.03 -32.60
CA LEU A 20 -5.44 -1.17 -32.37
C LEU A 20 -4.33 -0.84 -31.34
N GLN A 21 -3.84 0.40 -31.33
CA GLN A 21 -2.83 0.89 -30.38
C GLN A 21 -3.30 0.82 -28.92
N PHE A 22 -4.61 0.94 -28.66
CA PHE A 22 -5.18 1.03 -27.32
C PHE A 22 -5.90 -0.24 -26.87
N LYS A 23 -5.65 -1.38 -27.53
CA LYS A 23 -6.22 -2.68 -27.10
C LYS A 23 -5.89 -3.07 -25.65
N ASN A 24 -4.77 -2.57 -25.12
CA ASN A 24 -4.34 -2.83 -23.74
C ASN A 24 -4.66 -1.67 -22.78
N ALA A 25 -5.52 -0.74 -23.17
CA ALA A 25 -5.75 0.50 -22.42
C ALA A 25 -6.30 0.27 -21.00
N SER A 26 -7.01 -0.83 -20.75
CA SER A 26 -7.47 -1.18 -19.41
C SER A 26 -6.34 -1.39 -18.40
N ASN A 27 -5.11 -1.67 -18.84
CA ASN A 27 -3.93 -1.85 -17.98
C ASN A 27 -3.06 -0.59 -17.87
N SER A 28 -3.50 0.54 -18.43
CA SER A 28 -2.70 1.78 -18.49
C SER A 28 -2.22 2.23 -17.12
N LEU A 29 -3.07 2.13 -16.08
CA LEU A 29 -2.68 2.55 -14.72
C LEU A 29 -1.49 1.77 -14.18
N TYR A 30 -1.52 0.44 -14.30
CA TYR A 30 -0.42 -0.40 -13.85
C TYR A 30 0.84 -0.15 -14.70
N ASN A 31 0.68 -0.11 -16.01
CA ASN A 31 1.81 0.06 -16.94
C ASN A 31 2.51 1.41 -16.74
N ASP A 32 1.77 2.50 -16.58
CA ASP A 32 2.33 3.82 -16.33
C ASP A 32 3.14 3.83 -15.02
N LEU A 33 2.55 3.34 -13.93
CA LEU A 33 3.23 3.27 -12.63
C LEU A 33 4.47 2.35 -12.68
N ALA A 34 4.40 1.22 -13.39
CA ALA A 34 5.50 0.29 -13.55
C ALA A 34 6.65 0.89 -14.36
N GLU A 35 6.35 1.58 -15.46
CA GLU A 35 7.36 2.27 -16.28
C GLU A 35 8.10 3.33 -15.46
N GLN A 36 7.36 4.09 -14.66
CA GLN A 36 7.97 5.05 -13.73
C GLN A 36 8.88 4.38 -12.70
N ALA A 37 8.47 3.22 -12.17
CA ALA A 37 9.30 2.42 -11.28
C ALA A 37 10.58 1.93 -11.99
N PHE A 38 10.49 1.44 -13.23
CA PHE A 38 11.64 0.97 -14.00
C PHE A 38 12.67 2.08 -14.24
N VAL A 39 12.22 3.31 -14.52
CA VAL A 39 13.13 4.47 -14.63
C VAL A 39 13.86 4.74 -13.31
N MET A 40 13.16 4.64 -12.17
CA MET A 40 13.78 4.85 -10.84
C MET A 40 14.78 3.74 -10.48
N LEU A 41 14.42 2.49 -10.73
CA LEU A 41 15.27 1.31 -10.50
C LEU A 41 16.51 1.34 -11.42
N GLY A 42 16.35 1.71 -12.70
CA GLY A 42 17.49 1.87 -13.61
C GLY A 42 18.49 2.95 -13.16
N ARG A 43 18.01 4.03 -12.55
CA ARG A 43 18.89 5.06 -11.93
C ARG A 43 19.63 4.51 -10.71
N ARG A 44 18.93 3.74 -9.86
CA ARG A 44 19.54 3.03 -8.72
C ARG A 44 20.66 2.11 -9.22
N ASP A 45 20.37 1.22 -10.17
CA ASP A 45 21.32 0.23 -10.68
C ASP A 45 22.56 0.90 -11.30
N SER A 46 22.35 1.98 -12.05
CA SER A 46 23.42 2.81 -12.61
C SER A 46 24.30 3.45 -11.53
N ALA A 47 23.74 3.82 -10.38
CA ALA A 47 24.50 4.37 -9.26
C ALA A 47 25.33 3.29 -8.56
N ILE A 48 24.78 2.09 -8.36
CA ILE A 48 25.47 0.98 -7.69
C ILE A 48 26.58 0.41 -8.59
N ALA A 49 26.37 0.32 -9.90
CA ALA A 49 27.39 -0.12 -10.86
C ALA A 49 28.68 0.71 -10.82
N LYS A 50 28.61 1.96 -10.32
CA LYS A 50 29.78 2.86 -10.17
C LYS A 50 30.55 2.65 -8.86
N ILE A 51 30.07 1.81 -7.94
CA ILE A 51 30.72 1.58 -6.65
C ILE A 51 31.89 0.60 -6.84
N GLN A 52 33.11 1.09 -6.64
CA GLN A 52 34.34 0.30 -6.87
C GLN A 52 35.19 0.09 -5.60
N SER A 53 34.84 0.73 -4.48
CA SER A 53 35.62 0.67 -3.23
C SER A 53 34.77 0.25 -2.03
N LEU A 54 35.42 -0.34 -1.02
CA LEU A 54 34.78 -0.70 0.25
C LEU A 54 34.20 0.52 0.99
N GLU A 55 34.90 1.66 0.96
CA GLU A 55 34.42 2.88 1.62
C GLU A 55 33.14 3.43 0.97
N SER A 56 33.07 3.40 -0.37
CA SER A 56 31.83 3.76 -1.09
C SER A 56 30.67 2.80 -0.75
N TRP A 57 30.95 1.50 -0.61
CA TRP A 57 29.96 0.52 -0.14
C TRP A 57 29.49 0.80 1.29
N LYS A 58 30.40 1.12 2.22
CA LYS A 58 30.04 1.50 3.60
C LYS A 58 29.17 2.75 3.64
N GLN A 59 29.49 3.77 2.83
CA GLN A 59 28.66 4.97 2.73
C GLN A 59 27.26 4.64 2.20
N ARG A 60 27.16 3.77 1.19
CA ARG A 60 25.86 3.26 0.72
C ARG A 60 25.12 2.55 1.86
N GLN A 61 25.73 1.60 2.55
CA GLN A 61 25.07 0.89 3.66
C GLN A 61 24.54 1.86 4.75
N GLN A 62 25.30 2.89 5.11
CA GLN A 62 24.86 3.91 6.08
C GLN A 62 23.64 4.68 5.55
N ASN A 63 23.70 5.13 4.29
CA ASN A 63 22.59 5.84 3.65
C ASN A 63 21.35 4.95 3.55
N THR A 64 21.51 3.69 3.10
CA THR A 64 20.44 2.71 2.98
C THR A 64 19.78 2.42 4.32
N ARG A 65 20.54 2.26 5.43
CA ARG A 65 19.95 2.11 6.78
C ARG A 65 19.10 3.31 7.18
N LYS A 66 19.56 4.53 6.90
CA LYS A 66 18.78 5.75 7.15
C LYS A 66 17.49 5.76 6.32
N VAL A 67 17.59 5.43 5.03
CA VAL A 67 16.42 5.35 4.14
C VAL A 67 15.44 4.29 4.64
N LEU A 68 15.90 3.08 4.99
CA LEU A 68 15.08 2.00 5.56
C LEU A 68 14.31 2.46 6.80
N MET A 69 14.98 3.15 7.74
CA MET A 69 14.33 3.74 8.93
C MET A 69 13.30 4.82 8.59
N ASP A 70 13.55 5.63 7.56
CA ASP A 70 12.61 6.67 7.12
C ASP A 70 11.34 6.06 6.48
N VAL A 71 11.49 5.03 5.63
CA VAL A 71 10.39 4.46 4.82
C VAL A 71 9.50 3.49 5.61
N VAL A 72 10.05 2.82 6.62
CA VAL A 72 9.28 1.90 7.48
C VAL A 72 8.37 2.67 8.46
N GLY A 73 8.79 3.87 8.86
CA GLY A 73 8.15 4.69 9.90
C GLY A 73 8.78 4.50 11.29
N PRO A 74 8.53 5.41 12.25
CA PRO A 74 9.20 5.38 13.54
C PRO A 74 8.77 4.17 14.38
N PHE A 75 9.74 3.41 14.88
CA PHE A 75 9.50 2.39 15.90
C PHE A 75 9.04 3.03 17.22
N PRO A 76 8.19 2.34 18.00
CA PRO A 76 7.81 2.83 19.31
C PRO A 76 8.99 2.70 20.30
N GLU A 77 8.87 3.32 21.46
CA GLU A 77 9.84 3.13 22.53
C GLU A 77 9.82 1.68 23.06
N LYS A 78 10.99 1.18 23.47
CA LYS A 78 11.08 -0.14 24.11
C LYS A 78 10.42 -0.09 25.50
N THR A 79 9.39 -0.90 25.70
CA THR A 79 8.73 -1.11 27.01
C THR A 79 9.03 -2.51 27.56
N PRO A 80 8.89 -2.78 28.88
CA PRO A 80 9.05 -4.13 29.41
C PRO A 80 8.20 -5.16 28.67
N LEU A 81 8.79 -6.30 28.27
CA LEU A 81 8.10 -7.36 27.53
C LEU A 81 6.99 -8.04 28.33
N ASN A 82 7.16 -8.13 29.65
CA ASN A 82 6.30 -8.87 30.58
C ASN A 82 5.90 -10.27 30.05
N PRO A 83 6.87 -11.11 29.64
CA PRO A 83 6.56 -12.39 29.01
C PRO A 83 5.92 -13.35 30.02
N ARG A 84 4.88 -14.05 29.57
CA ARG A 84 4.18 -15.08 30.35
C ARG A 84 4.29 -16.40 29.62
N ILE A 85 4.94 -17.37 30.26
CA ILE A 85 4.88 -18.77 29.82
C ILE A 85 3.49 -19.29 30.21
N THR A 86 2.63 -19.52 29.22
CA THR A 86 1.25 -19.96 29.45
C THR A 86 1.15 -21.48 29.51
N ARG A 87 2.08 -22.18 28.85
CA ARG A 87 2.18 -23.64 28.87
C ARG A 87 3.62 -24.09 28.71
N ARG A 88 3.99 -25.16 29.42
CA ARG A 88 5.24 -25.90 29.22
C ARG A 88 4.92 -27.35 28.89
N ILE A 89 5.49 -27.87 27.81
CA ILE A 89 5.26 -29.24 27.36
C ILE A 89 6.61 -29.92 27.20
N LYS A 90 6.80 -31.05 27.89
CA LYS A 90 7.96 -31.90 27.73
C LYS A 90 7.70 -32.89 26.60
N LYS A 91 8.59 -32.94 25.61
CA LYS A 91 8.61 -33.94 24.52
C LYS A 91 9.89 -34.76 24.61
N GLU A 92 10.01 -35.76 23.75
CA GLU A 92 11.23 -36.55 23.64
C GLU A 92 12.36 -35.74 22.99
N GLY A 93 13.36 -35.38 23.80
CA GLY A 93 14.56 -34.67 23.37
C GLY A 93 14.45 -33.15 23.32
N PHE A 94 13.31 -32.55 23.71
CA PHE A 94 13.14 -31.10 23.82
C PHE A 94 11.96 -30.70 24.71
N THR A 95 11.90 -29.42 25.06
CA THR A 95 10.79 -28.79 25.80
C THR A 95 10.23 -27.62 24.98
N ILE A 96 8.91 -27.45 25.02
CA ILE A 96 8.19 -26.32 24.41
C ILE A 96 7.72 -25.40 25.53
N GLU A 97 7.94 -24.10 25.38
CA GLU A 97 7.32 -23.05 26.18
C GLU A 97 6.45 -22.19 25.27
N ASN A 98 5.13 -22.21 25.45
CA ASN A 98 4.23 -21.28 24.76
C ASN A 98 4.18 -19.98 25.57
N ILE A 99 4.34 -18.86 24.88
CA ILE A 99 4.64 -17.57 25.48
C ILE A 99 3.75 -16.49 24.86
N VAL A 100 3.19 -15.66 25.73
CA VAL A 100 2.60 -14.37 25.34
C VAL A 100 3.43 -13.25 25.94
N TYR A 101 3.80 -12.25 25.14
CA TYR A 101 4.52 -11.06 25.60
C TYR A 101 4.03 -9.80 24.90
N GLY A 102 4.25 -8.63 25.52
CA GLY A 102 3.91 -7.33 24.94
C GLY A 102 5.07 -6.78 24.10
N SER A 103 4.91 -6.68 22.79
CA SER A 103 5.92 -6.03 21.93
C SER A 103 5.86 -4.50 22.04
N GLN A 104 4.68 -3.96 22.33
CA GLN A 104 4.45 -2.56 22.67
C GLN A 104 3.25 -2.48 23.65
N PRO A 105 2.97 -1.32 24.30
CA PRO A 105 1.90 -1.21 25.30
C PRO A 105 0.55 -1.73 24.80
N GLY A 106 0.05 -2.78 25.47
CA GLY A 106 -1.24 -3.42 25.17
C GLY A 106 -1.29 -4.28 23.90
N TYR A 107 -0.22 -4.34 23.10
CA TYR A 107 -0.16 -5.15 21.88
C TYR A 107 0.64 -6.42 22.15
N TYR A 108 0.00 -7.57 21.99
CA TYR A 108 0.58 -8.86 22.37
C TYR A 108 1.05 -9.66 21.16
N VAL A 109 2.13 -10.40 21.37
CA VAL A 109 2.69 -11.40 20.46
C VAL A 109 2.58 -12.77 21.13
N THR A 110 2.03 -13.72 20.40
CA THR A 110 1.97 -15.15 20.74
C THR A 110 3.10 -15.88 20.05
N SER A 111 3.71 -16.83 20.75
CA SER A 111 4.94 -17.50 20.29
C SER A 111 5.19 -18.81 21.03
N SER A 112 6.07 -19.64 20.48
CA SER A 112 6.59 -20.83 21.15
C SER A 112 8.12 -20.86 21.08
N LEU A 113 8.74 -21.17 22.21
CA LEU A 113 10.18 -21.41 22.35
C LEU A 113 10.43 -22.91 22.48
N PHE A 114 11.19 -23.47 21.55
CA PHE A 114 11.58 -24.88 21.53
C PHE A 114 13.02 -25.00 22.00
N ILE A 115 13.22 -25.73 23.10
CA ILE A 115 14.49 -25.84 23.81
C ILE A 115 14.96 -27.29 23.75
N PRO A 116 16.04 -27.63 23.01
CA PRO A 116 16.56 -28.99 22.99
C PRO A 116 17.04 -29.44 24.36
N ASP A 117 16.93 -30.74 24.62
CA ASP A 117 17.45 -31.33 25.85
C ASP A 117 18.99 -31.37 25.84
N GLY A 118 19.59 -31.44 27.03
CA GLY A 118 21.03 -31.64 27.15
C GLY A 118 21.89 -30.42 26.80
N ILE A 119 21.30 -29.22 26.66
CA ILE A 119 22.06 -27.97 26.55
C ILE A 119 23.00 -27.83 27.75
N LYS A 120 24.31 -27.80 27.49
CA LYS A 120 25.35 -27.52 28.48
C LYS A 120 25.78 -26.06 28.33
N GLY A 121 25.22 -25.17 29.14
CA GLY A 121 25.53 -23.72 29.09
C GLY A 121 24.62 -22.95 28.12
N LYS A 122 25.21 -22.07 27.31
CA LYS A 122 24.48 -21.25 26.32
C LYS A 122 24.50 -21.90 24.94
N ALA A 123 23.36 -21.91 24.26
CA ALA A 123 23.15 -22.50 22.94
C ALA A 123 22.79 -21.43 21.90
N PRO A 124 23.07 -21.68 20.61
CA PRO A 124 22.62 -20.81 19.53
C PRO A 124 21.10 -20.83 19.43
N ALA A 125 20.52 -19.68 19.06
CA ALA A 125 19.09 -19.54 18.85
C ALA A 125 18.78 -19.16 17.40
N ILE A 126 17.66 -19.66 16.87
CA ILE A 126 17.15 -19.30 15.55
C ILE A 126 15.72 -18.78 15.73
N ILE A 127 15.45 -17.61 15.18
CA ILE A 127 14.09 -17.12 15.00
C ILE A 127 13.56 -17.71 13.68
N ASP A 128 12.47 -18.45 13.75
CA ASP A 128 11.78 -18.98 12.57
C ASP A 128 10.55 -18.10 12.27
N CYS A 129 10.62 -17.36 11.16
CA CYS A 129 9.59 -16.48 10.69
C CYS A 129 8.64 -17.21 9.76
N ILE A 130 7.35 -16.87 9.85
CA ILE A 130 6.28 -17.64 9.22
C ILE A 130 5.67 -16.84 8.07
N GLY A 131 5.56 -17.47 6.91
CA GLY A 131 4.89 -16.90 5.73
C GLY A 131 3.38 -17.04 5.80
N HIS A 132 2.71 -16.70 4.69
CA HIS A 132 1.26 -16.53 4.58
C HIS A 132 0.46 -17.82 4.80
N THR A 133 0.22 -18.16 6.07
CA THR A 133 -0.66 -19.25 6.49
C THR A 133 -1.52 -18.80 7.68
N ASP A 134 -2.80 -19.17 7.65
CA ASP A 134 -3.76 -18.75 8.68
C ASP A 134 -3.40 -19.31 10.07
N ILE A 135 -2.79 -20.50 10.12
CA ILE A 135 -2.43 -21.20 11.37
C ILE A 135 -0.93 -21.10 11.72
N SER A 136 -0.22 -20.14 11.13
CA SER A 136 1.15 -19.79 11.52
C SER A 136 2.11 -21.01 11.64
N TYR A 137 3.04 -20.99 12.61
CA TYR A 137 4.01 -22.06 12.88
C TYR A 137 3.36 -23.36 13.37
N GLN A 138 2.04 -23.38 13.59
CA GLN A 138 1.33 -24.61 13.86
C GLN A 138 1.11 -25.44 12.59
N ALA A 139 1.33 -24.88 11.39
CA ALA A 139 1.22 -25.66 10.15
C ALA A 139 2.36 -26.70 10.01
N PRO A 140 2.07 -27.92 9.51
CA PRO A 140 3.05 -29.02 9.48
C PRO A 140 4.37 -28.70 8.76
N ASN A 141 4.33 -27.93 7.67
CA ASN A 141 5.51 -27.58 6.89
C ASN A 141 6.47 -26.65 7.64
N TYR A 142 5.97 -25.75 8.50
CA TYR A 142 6.82 -24.92 9.38
C TYR A 142 7.34 -25.74 10.56
N GLN A 143 6.49 -26.58 11.16
CA GLN A 143 6.92 -27.49 12.23
C GLN A 143 8.06 -28.42 11.78
N HIS A 144 8.04 -28.88 10.52
CA HIS A 144 9.11 -29.69 9.94
C HIS A 144 10.49 -29.03 10.09
N VAL A 145 10.59 -27.74 9.72
CA VAL A 145 11.85 -26.97 9.81
C VAL A 145 12.22 -26.69 11.27
N ILE A 146 11.25 -26.25 12.07
CA ILE A 146 11.44 -25.95 13.50
C ILE A 146 11.98 -27.17 14.25
N LEU A 147 11.32 -28.32 14.11
CA LEU A 147 11.69 -29.55 14.82
C LEU A 147 13.04 -30.10 14.34
N ASN A 148 13.36 -29.98 13.05
CA ASN A 148 14.67 -30.36 12.53
C ASN A 148 15.80 -29.49 13.14
N LEU A 149 15.61 -28.18 13.22
CA LEU A 149 16.57 -27.28 13.87
C LEU A 149 16.74 -27.62 15.35
N VAL A 150 15.65 -27.92 16.07
CA VAL A 150 15.71 -28.36 17.48
C VAL A 150 16.50 -29.66 17.63
N LYS A 151 16.25 -30.67 16.78
CA LYS A 151 17.02 -31.93 16.79
C LYS A 151 18.50 -31.73 16.46
N LYS A 152 18.86 -30.62 15.81
CA LYS A 152 20.26 -30.22 15.54
C LYS A 152 20.86 -29.35 16.65
N GLY A 153 20.18 -29.18 17.79
CA GLY A 153 20.72 -28.51 18.98
C GLY A 153 20.53 -26.99 19.00
N PHE A 154 19.68 -26.44 18.12
CA PHE A 154 19.31 -25.03 18.17
C PHE A 154 18.11 -24.82 19.10
N ILE A 155 18.15 -23.73 19.87
CA ILE A 155 16.92 -23.17 20.45
C ILE A 155 16.17 -22.51 19.29
N VAL A 156 14.89 -22.82 19.11
CA VAL A 156 14.09 -22.23 18.02
C VAL A 156 12.95 -21.41 18.61
N PHE A 157 12.78 -20.18 18.14
CA PHE A 157 11.71 -19.28 18.56
C PHE A 157 10.84 -18.92 17.37
N ALA A 158 9.58 -19.35 17.40
CA ALA A 158 8.59 -19.05 16.38
C ALA A 158 7.53 -18.13 16.98
N LEU A 159 7.17 -17.07 16.26
CA LEU A 159 6.13 -16.12 16.66
C LEU A 159 5.03 -16.07 15.61
N ASP A 160 3.80 -15.81 16.04
CA ASP A 160 2.70 -15.55 15.13
C ASP A 160 2.90 -14.17 14.48
N PRO A 161 2.91 -14.08 13.13
CA PRO A 161 2.86 -12.81 12.43
C PRO A 161 1.56 -12.05 12.73
N VAL A 162 1.56 -10.76 12.40
CA VAL A 162 0.34 -9.94 12.46
C VAL A 162 -0.74 -10.58 11.58
N GLY A 163 -1.97 -10.75 12.06
CA GLY A 163 -3.04 -11.29 11.21
C GLY A 163 -3.04 -12.81 11.01
N GLN A 164 -2.11 -13.52 11.64
CA GLN A 164 -1.92 -14.97 11.50
C GLN A 164 -1.94 -15.68 12.86
N GLY A 165 -2.13 -17.00 12.86
CA GLY A 165 -2.11 -17.82 14.06
C GLY A 165 -3.13 -17.31 15.07
N GLU A 166 -2.68 -17.01 16.29
CA GLU A 166 -3.55 -16.49 17.35
C GLU A 166 -3.77 -14.97 17.30
N ARG A 167 -3.29 -14.28 16.24
CA ARG A 167 -3.25 -12.81 16.15
C ARG A 167 -4.12 -12.22 15.05
N VAL A 168 -5.22 -12.91 14.70
CA VAL A 168 -6.19 -12.44 13.71
C VAL A 168 -6.82 -11.12 14.18
N GLY A 169 -6.62 -10.02 13.44
CA GLY A 169 -7.03 -8.67 13.85
C GLY A 169 -8.51 -8.38 13.59
N TYR A 170 -9.08 -9.03 12.56
CA TYR A 170 -10.48 -8.94 12.18
C TYR A 170 -11.24 -10.22 12.52
N TYR A 171 -10.91 -10.82 13.67
CA TYR A 171 -11.51 -12.06 14.13
C TYR A 171 -13.04 -11.95 14.33
N ASP A 172 -13.77 -12.85 13.69
CA ASP A 172 -15.20 -13.07 13.85
C ASP A 172 -15.43 -14.31 14.73
N THR A 173 -16.00 -14.07 15.91
CA THR A 173 -16.28 -15.12 16.89
C THR A 173 -17.36 -16.11 16.44
N ALA A 174 -18.23 -15.73 15.50
CA ALA A 174 -19.27 -16.62 14.99
C ALA A 174 -18.71 -17.67 14.03
N THR A 175 -17.72 -17.30 13.21
CA THR A 175 -17.09 -18.18 12.22
C THR A 175 -15.76 -18.77 12.67
N GLY A 176 -15.12 -18.18 13.69
CA GLY A 176 -13.80 -18.58 14.17
C GLY A 176 -12.66 -18.22 13.22
N LYS A 177 -12.89 -17.25 12.32
CA LYS A 177 -11.96 -16.85 11.25
C LYS A 177 -11.91 -15.33 11.13
N SER A 178 -11.03 -14.81 10.27
CA SER A 178 -11.04 -13.41 9.89
C SER A 178 -12.31 -13.06 9.10
N ALA A 179 -12.89 -11.89 9.37
CA ALA A 179 -13.95 -11.28 8.57
C ALA A 179 -13.43 -10.69 7.24
N LEU A 180 -12.12 -10.56 7.05
CA LEU A 180 -11.51 -9.98 5.84
C LEU A 180 -11.05 -11.04 4.83
N GLY A 181 -10.60 -12.20 5.29
CA GLY A 181 -10.04 -13.25 4.43
C GLY A 181 -8.80 -13.91 5.03
N GLY A 182 -7.90 -14.40 4.17
CA GLY A 182 -6.63 -14.99 4.61
C GLY A 182 -5.62 -13.97 5.12
N SER A 183 -4.43 -14.44 5.49
CA SER A 183 -3.33 -13.59 6.00
C SER A 183 -3.04 -12.32 5.18
N THR A 184 -2.93 -12.40 3.84
CA THR A 184 -2.68 -11.21 3.00
C THR A 184 -3.78 -10.14 3.14
N TYR A 185 -5.03 -10.54 3.39
CA TYR A 185 -6.14 -9.61 3.61
C TYR A 185 -6.03 -8.93 4.99
N GLU A 186 -5.67 -9.69 6.02
CA GLU A 186 -5.38 -9.19 7.37
C GLU A 186 -4.16 -8.27 7.42
N HIS A 187 -3.25 -8.38 6.46
CA HIS A 187 -2.11 -7.48 6.29
C HIS A 187 -2.53 -6.20 5.57
N SER A 188 -3.14 -6.37 4.40
CA SER A 188 -3.36 -5.30 3.43
C SER A 188 -4.41 -4.27 3.84
N TYR A 189 -5.48 -4.73 4.51
CA TYR A 189 -6.56 -3.85 4.94
C TYR A 189 -6.12 -2.85 6.04
N PRO A 190 -5.61 -3.27 7.21
CA PRO A 190 -5.06 -2.31 8.17
C PRO A 190 -3.76 -1.64 7.69
N GLY A 191 -3.08 -2.23 6.69
CA GLY A 191 -1.92 -1.64 6.03
C GLY A 191 -2.21 -0.27 5.40
N VAL A 192 -3.37 -0.09 4.77
CA VAL A 192 -3.81 1.23 4.24
C VAL A 192 -3.79 2.30 5.32
N GLN A 193 -4.31 1.97 6.51
CA GLN A 193 -4.38 2.91 7.63
C GLN A 193 -2.99 3.27 8.16
N ALA A 194 -2.06 2.30 8.17
CA ALA A 194 -0.66 2.54 8.49
C ALA A 194 0.03 3.45 7.46
N PHE A 195 -0.23 3.25 6.17
CA PHE A 195 0.34 4.10 5.13
C PHE A 195 -0.22 5.53 5.18
N ILE A 196 -1.52 5.74 5.43
CA ILE A 196 -2.11 7.09 5.57
C ILE A 196 -1.50 7.87 6.74
N THR A 197 -1.21 7.19 7.86
CA THR A 197 -0.53 7.81 9.02
C THR A 197 0.99 7.96 8.81
N GLY A 198 1.50 7.50 7.67
CA GLY A 198 2.90 7.66 7.25
C GLY A 198 3.86 6.68 7.90
N SER A 199 3.36 5.47 8.16
CA SER A 199 4.07 4.28 8.59
C SER A 199 3.84 3.14 7.59
N SER A 200 4.16 1.90 7.96
CA SER A 200 3.93 0.69 7.16
C SER A 200 3.42 -0.44 8.05
N LEU A 201 2.76 -1.44 7.46
CA LEU A 201 2.45 -2.68 8.17
C LEU A 201 3.74 -3.43 8.56
N ALA A 202 4.74 -3.42 7.67
CA ALA A 202 6.06 -4.00 7.90
C ALA A 202 6.67 -3.55 9.24
N ARG A 203 6.42 -2.30 9.68
CA ARG A 203 6.87 -1.78 10.98
C ARG A 203 6.49 -2.68 12.16
N TYR A 204 5.27 -3.22 12.16
CA TYR A 204 4.77 -4.05 13.25
C TYR A 204 5.50 -5.38 13.31
N MET A 205 5.66 -6.04 12.16
CA MET A 205 6.37 -7.32 12.07
C MET A 205 7.86 -7.17 12.39
N ILE A 206 8.50 -6.11 11.90
CA ILE A 206 9.90 -5.81 12.22
C ILE A 206 10.06 -5.54 13.71
N TRP A 207 9.17 -4.73 14.29
CA TRP A 207 9.22 -4.44 15.71
C TRP A 207 9.00 -5.70 16.55
N ASP A 208 8.01 -6.52 16.23
CA ASP A 208 7.78 -7.80 16.90
C ASP A 208 9.04 -8.69 16.85
N GLY A 209 9.75 -8.73 15.71
CA GLY A 209 11.05 -9.41 15.58
C GLY A 209 12.15 -8.82 16.45
N ILE A 210 12.29 -7.48 16.51
CA ILE A 210 13.25 -6.80 17.40
C ILE A 210 12.95 -7.14 18.88
N ARG A 211 11.68 -7.22 19.24
CA ARG A 211 11.21 -7.59 20.59
C ARG A 211 11.39 -9.07 20.87
N ALA A 212 11.28 -9.94 19.87
CA ALA A 212 11.62 -11.35 19.95
C ALA A 212 13.11 -11.55 20.29
N VAL A 213 14.01 -10.76 19.67
CA VAL A 213 15.43 -10.75 20.04
C VAL A 213 15.63 -10.29 21.48
N ASP A 214 14.91 -9.25 21.94
CA ASP A 214 14.96 -8.82 23.35
C ASP A 214 14.55 -9.95 24.31
N TYR A 215 13.54 -10.74 23.94
CA TYR A 215 13.11 -11.90 24.73
C TYR A 215 14.19 -12.98 24.80
N LEU A 216 14.76 -13.35 23.65
CA LEU A 216 15.83 -14.36 23.56
C LEU A 216 17.06 -13.98 24.39
N LEU A 217 17.47 -12.71 24.35
CA LEU A 217 18.62 -12.23 25.12
C LEU A 217 18.40 -12.24 26.64
N ALA A 218 17.15 -12.29 27.10
CA ALA A 218 16.83 -12.45 28.52
C ALA A 218 16.86 -13.90 29.00
N ARG A 219 16.92 -14.88 28.09
CA ARG A 219 16.99 -16.31 28.41
C ARG A 219 18.41 -16.71 28.79
N ARG A 220 18.56 -17.51 29.86
CA ARG A 220 19.88 -17.91 30.39
C ARG A 220 20.59 -18.91 29.49
N GLU A 221 19.80 -19.72 28.79
CA GLU A 221 20.21 -20.78 27.88
C GLU A 221 20.58 -20.26 26.49
N VAL A 222 20.27 -19.00 26.14
CA VAL A 222 20.58 -18.43 24.82
C VAL A 222 21.95 -17.75 24.82
N ASP A 223 22.72 -18.00 23.76
CA ASP A 223 23.95 -17.28 23.48
C ASP A 223 23.69 -15.98 22.69
N PRO A 224 23.97 -14.80 23.27
CA PRO A 224 23.68 -13.52 22.63
C PRO A 224 24.48 -13.27 21.33
N GLU A 225 25.60 -13.97 21.11
CA GLU A 225 26.43 -13.81 19.90
C GLU A 225 26.03 -14.77 18.78
N ARG A 226 25.07 -15.68 19.03
CA ARG A 226 24.73 -16.77 18.10
C ARG A 226 23.23 -16.82 17.80
N ILE A 227 22.68 -15.69 17.37
CA ILE A 227 21.28 -15.56 16.94
C ILE A 227 21.20 -15.60 15.40
N GLY A 228 20.46 -16.57 14.89
CA GLY A 228 20.08 -16.70 13.49
C GLY A 228 18.62 -16.33 13.24
N ILE A 229 18.26 -16.11 11.98
CA ILE A 229 16.86 -15.92 11.56
C ILE A 229 16.61 -16.51 10.17
N THR A 230 15.47 -17.17 9.97
CA THR A 230 15.09 -17.82 8.71
C THR A 230 13.58 -17.86 8.54
N GLY A 231 13.12 -18.09 7.32
CA GLY A 231 11.71 -18.24 7.01
C GLY A 231 11.46 -18.22 5.50
N ILE A 232 10.33 -18.79 5.07
CA ILE A 232 9.91 -18.90 3.67
C ILE A 232 8.82 -17.88 3.34
N SER A 233 8.80 -17.33 2.11
CA SER A 233 7.70 -16.47 1.64
C SER A 233 7.56 -15.19 2.47
N GLY A 234 6.39 -14.87 3.04
CA GLY A 234 6.26 -13.83 4.08
C GLY A 234 7.22 -14.01 5.28
N GLY A 235 7.62 -15.25 5.60
CA GLY A 235 8.68 -15.53 6.57
C GLY A 235 10.06 -15.12 6.06
N GLY A 236 10.29 -15.21 4.75
CA GLY A 236 11.47 -14.67 4.06
C GLY A 236 11.46 -13.14 4.06
N THR A 237 10.30 -12.51 3.86
CA THR A 237 10.07 -11.06 4.05
C THR A 237 10.50 -10.65 5.45
N GLN A 238 9.87 -11.23 6.48
CA GLN A 238 10.14 -10.90 7.87
C GLN A 238 11.61 -11.15 8.23
N SER A 239 12.18 -12.29 7.84
CA SER A 239 13.58 -12.61 8.11
C SER A 239 14.54 -11.59 7.50
N SER A 240 14.31 -11.20 6.25
CA SER A 240 15.14 -10.21 5.57
C SER A 240 15.03 -8.83 6.21
N TYR A 241 13.81 -8.41 6.58
CA TYR A 241 13.58 -7.12 7.21
C TYR A 241 14.16 -7.09 8.63
N ILE A 242 13.74 -7.98 9.52
CA ILE A 242 14.19 -7.96 10.92
C ILE A 242 15.73 -8.00 10.98
N ALA A 243 16.38 -8.81 10.13
CA ALA A 243 17.82 -8.88 10.07
C ALA A 243 18.51 -7.61 9.52
N ALA A 244 17.84 -6.85 8.66
CA ALA A 244 18.30 -5.56 8.15
C ALA A 244 18.19 -4.43 9.20
N PHE A 245 17.20 -4.52 10.10
CA PHE A 245 16.93 -3.51 11.14
C PHE A 245 17.54 -3.82 12.51
N ASP A 246 17.88 -5.08 12.80
CA ASP A 246 18.44 -5.49 14.09
C ASP A 246 19.85 -6.09 13.97
N ASP A 247 20.84 -5.31 14.38
CA ASP A 247 22.24 -5.71 14.31
C ASP A 247 22.61 -6.88 15.25
N ARG A 248 21.73 -7.31 16.14
CA ARG A 248 21.99 -8.44 17.04
C ARG A 248 21.78 -9.79 16.35
N ILE A 249 21.14 -9.80 15.18
CA ILE A 249 21.03 -10.99 14.34
C ILE A 249 22.36 -11.22 13.61
N TYR A 250 23.02 -12.30 13.97
CA TYR A 250 24.34 -12.65 13.45
C TYR A 250 24.26 -13.27 12.04
N ALA A 251 23.35 -14.21 11.80
CA ALA A 251 23.20 -14.89 10.51
C ALA A 251 21.74 -14.85 10.02
N ALA A 252 21.48 -14.64 8.73
CA ALA A 252 20.10 -14.80 8.20
C ALA A 252 20.04 -15.64 6.92
N ALA A 253 18.95 -16.37 6.79
CA ALA A 253 18.70 -17.26 5.68
C ALA A 253 17.27 -17.08 5.12
N PRO A 254 16.91 -15.92 4.53
CA PRO A 254 15.59 -15.76 3.92
C PRO A 254 15.40 -16.70 2.72
N GLU A 255 14.24 -17.35 2.66
CA GLU A 255 13.87 -18.32 1.62
C GLU A 255 12.68 -17.82 0.79
N ASN A 256 12.75 -18.01 -0.54
CA ASN A 256 11.67 -17.78 -1.50
C ASN A 256 10.94 -16.44 -1.32
N TYR A 257 11.69 -15.34 -1.31
CA TYR A 257 11.17 -13.97 -1.24
C TYR A 257 12.06 -12.97 -1.98
N ILE A 258 13.37 -12.99 -1.71
CA ILE A 258 14.31 -12.02 -2.29
C ILE A 258 14.38 -12.22 -3.82
N THR A 259 13.93 -11.21 -4.55
CA THR A 259 14.03 -11.07 -6.01
C THR A 259 14.48 -9.63 -6.33
N SER A 260 14.21 -9.08 -7.51
CA SER A 260 14.37 -7.64 -7.76
C SER A 260 13.00 -7.00 -8.02
N PHE A 261 12.80 -5.74 -7.61
CA PHE A 261 11.56 -5.03 -7.90
C PHE A 261 11.29 -4.97 -9.40
N THR A 262 12.32 -4.81 -10.23
CA THR A 262 12.16 -4.81 -11.70
C THR A 262 11.49 -6.09 -12.17
N ARG A 263 11.96 -7.27 -11.73
CA ARG A 263 11.35 -8.55 -12.15
C ARG A 263 10.01 -8.80 -11.48
N LEU A 264 9.85 -8.39 -10.22
CA LEU A 264 8.58 -8.49 -9.49
C LEU A 264 7.47 -7.72 -10.21
N LEU A 265 7.73 -6.48 -10.61
CA LEU A 265 6.76 -5.63 -11.33
C LEU A 265 6.53 -6.08 -12.78
N GLN A 266 7.50 -6.76 -13.40
CA GLN A 266 7.29 -7.41 -14.72
C GLN A 266 6.46 -8.69 -14.64
N SER A 267 6.38 -9.33 -13.47
CA SER A 267 5.66 -10.60 -13.28
C SER A 267 4.38 -10.44 -12.45
N ILE A 268 4.49 -10.59 -11.13
CA ILE A 268 3.36 -10.75 -10.20
C ILE A 268 2.95 -9.46 -9.49
N GLY A 269 3.64 -8.34 -9.77
CA GLY A 269 3.37 -7.04 -9.16
C GLY A 269 3.71 -6.96 -7.67
N PRO A 270 3.44 -5.80 -7.04
CA PRO A 270 3.61 -5.66 -5.60
C PRO A 270 2.70 -6.64 -4.85
N GLN A 271 3.24 -7.28 -3.82
CA GLN A 271 2.49 -8.17 -2.93
C GLN A 271 1.80 -7.36 -1.83
N ASP A 272 1.27 -8.02 -0.80
CA ASP A 272 0.57 -7.41 0.32
C ASP A 272 1.34 -6.33 1.12
N ALA A 273 0.65 -5.69 2.08
CA ALA A 273 1.21 -4.54 2.80
C ALA A 273 2.44 -4.85 3.67
N GLU A 274 2.70 -6.11 4.07
CA GLU A 274 3.95 -6.44 4.77
C GLU A 274 5.17 -6.32 3.86
N GLN A 275 5.03 -6.54 2.55
CA GLN A 275 6.14 -6.55 1.60
C GLN A 275 6.42 -5.18 0.98
N ASN A 276 5.69 -4.14 1.39
CA ASN A 276 5.83 -2.79 0.83
C ASN A 276 6.08 -1.75 1.93
N MET A 277 7.00 -0.82 1.67
CA MET A 277 7.28 0.34 2.54
C MET A 277 7.05 1.65 1.79
N LEU A 278 6.74 2.71 2.53
CA LEU A 278 6.40 4.01 1.98
C LEU A 278 7.56 4.55 1.12
N HIS A 279 7.32 4.84 -0.17
CA HIS A 279 8.31 5.44 -1.06
C HIS A 279 9.60 4.62 -1.29
N ALA A 280 9.59 3.29 -1.10
CA ALA A 280 10.82 2.49 -1.18
C ALA A 280 11.57 2.63 -2.52
N ILE A 281 10.87 2.50 -3.66
CA ILE A 281 11.48 2.58 -5.00
C ILE A 281 11.98 4.01 -5.30
N VAL A 282 11.16 5.04 -5.05
CA VAL A 282 11.58 6.44 -5.30
C VAL A 282 12.74 6.89 -4.39
N ARG A 283 12.93 6.21 -3.24
CA ARG A 283 14.08 6.40 -2.35
C ARG A 283 15.28 5.52 -2.69
N GLY A 284 15.22 4.75 -3.77
CA GLY A 284 16.33 3.97 -4.32
C GLY A 284 16.60 2.64 -3.62
N LEU A 285 15.58 2.03 -3.01
CA LEU A 285 15.65 0.70 -2.42
C LEU A 285 15.22 -0.39 -3.41
N ASP A 286 15.85 -1.56 -3.29
CA ASP A 286 15.45 -2.86 -3.85
C ASP A 286 15.66 -3.96 -2.80
N HIS A 287 15.17 -5.18 -3.01
CA HIS A 287 15.32 -6.28 -2.04
C HIS A 287 16.79 -6.60 -1.74
N ALA A 288 17.70 -6.36 -2.68
CA ALA A 288 19.15 -6.50 -2.48
C ALA A 288 19.64 -5.71 -1.24
N ASP A 289 19.09 -4.50 -1.04
CA ASP A 289 19.48 -3.59 0.03
C ASP A 289 19.31 -4.20 1.42
N LEU A 290 18.33 -5.09 1.61
CA LEU A 290 18.04 -5.76 2.87
C LEU A 290 19.20 -6.67 3.33
N LEU A 291 19.93 -7.26 2.39
CA LEU A 291 21.10 -8.09 2.67
C LEU A 291 22.42 -7.31 2.52
N GLU A 292 22.46 -6.28 1.66
CA GLU A 292 23.63 -5.40 1.54
C GLU A 292 23.93 -4.68 2.86
N VAL A 293 22.92 -4.13 3.56
CA VAL A 293 23.15 -3.43 4.84
C VAL A 293 23.68 -4.35 5.94
N ARG A 294 23.64 -5.66 5.77
CA ARG A 294 24.16 -6.61 6.76
C ARG A 294 25.60 -7.02 6.50
N ALA A 295 26.11 -6.81 5.29
CA ALA A 295 27.48 -7.19 4.96
C ALA A 295 28.48 -6.54 5.95
N PRO A 296 29.44 -7.31 6.51
CA PRO A 296 29.85 -8.65 6.09
C PRO A 296 29.26 -9.82 6.92
N LYS A 297 28.18 -9.63 7.68
CA LYS A 297 27.56 -10.71 8.48
C LYS A 297 27.04 -11.85 7.60
N PRO A 298 27.06 -13.12 8.04
CA PRO A 298 26.59 -14.23 7.21
C PRO A 298 25.15 -14.09 6.69
N ALA A 299 24.97 -14.32 5.39
CA ALA A 299 23.66 -14.37 4.75
C ALA A 299 23.58 -15.51 3.73
N LEU A 300 22.44 -16.19 3.70
CA LEU A 300 22.13 -17.22 2.71
C LEU A 300 20.80 -16.87 2.03
N MET A 301 20.80 -16.73 0.71
CA MET A 301 19.56 -16.55 -0.03
C MET A 301 19.10 -17.90 -0.60
N ILE A 302 17.92 -18.37 -0.20
CA ILE A 302 17.40 -19.66 -0.65
C ILE A 302 16.24 -19.42 -1.62
N THR A 303 16.22 -20.15 -2.73
CA THR A 303 15.27 -19.93 -3.83
C THR A 303 14.85 -21.25 -4.47
N THR A 304 13.72 -21.24 -5.18
CA THR A 304 13.30 -22.34 -6.05
C THR A 304 13.01 -21.85 -7.47
N THR A 305 13.25 -22.70 -8.47
CA THR A 305 13.18 -22.30 -9.89
C THR A 305 11.76 -22.15 -10.44
N ARG A 306 10.79 -22.84 -9.85
CA ARG A 306 9.37 -22.84 -10.25
C ARG A 306 8.49 -22.08 -9.25
N ASP A 307 9.10 -21.16 -8.51
CA ASP A 307 8.40 -20.20 -7.66
C ASP A 307 7.63 -19.16 -8.50
N PHE A 308 6.65 -18.50 -7.89
CA PHE A 308 6.01 -17.31 -8.45
C PHE A 308 6.90 -16.07 -8.32
N PHE A 309 7.80 -16.04 -7.32
CA PHE A 309 8.89 -15.06 -7.29
C PHE A 309 9.89 -15.31 -8.42
N SER A 310 10.33 -14.25 -9.11
CA SER A 310 11.21 -14.40 -10.26
C SER A 310 12.59 -14.91 -9.85
N ILE A 311 12.92 -16.14 -10.25
CA ILE A 311 14.26 -16.72 -10.07
C ILE A 311 15.34 -15.90 -10.77
N GLN A 312 15.02 -15.30 -11.92
CA GLN A 312 15.94 -14.42 -12.63
C GLN A 312 16.24 -13.17 -11.80
N GLY A 313 15.20 -12.55 -11.19
CA GLY A 313 15.40 -11.41 -10.29
C GLY A 313 16.21 -11.78 -9.06
N SER A 314 16.01 -12.99 -8.51
CA SER A 314 16.85 -13.49 -7.41
C SER A 314 18.32 -13.61 -7.82
N ARG A 315 18.62 -14.20 -8.98
CA ARG A 315 20.01 -14.32 -9.47
C ARG A 315 20.68 -12.95 -9.70
N GLU A 316 19.94 -12.00 -10.27
CA GLU A 316 20.38 -10.60 -10.45
C GLU A 316 20.71 -9.95 -9.08
N THR A 317 19.80 -10.09 -8.12
CA THR A 317 19.97 -9.59 -6.74
C THR A 317 21.16 -10.25 -6.02
N ALA A 318 21.35 -11.56 -6.14
CA ALA A 318 22.50 -12.24 -5.56
C ALA A 318 23.83 -11.74 -6.15
N ALA A 319 23.89 -11.53 -7.46
CA ALA A 319 25.08 -11.01 -8.12
C ALA A 319 25.45 -9.61 -7.61
N GLU A 320 24.45 -8.75 -7.36
CA GLU A 320 24.64 -7.45 -6.73
C GLU A 320 25.21 -7.58 -5.31
N ILE A 321 24.54 -8.35 -4.43
CA ILE A 321 24.94 -8.55 -3.02
C ILE A 321 26.35 -9.13 -2.93
N SER A 322 26.73 -10.07 -3.80
CA SER A 322 28.08 -10.65 -3.81
C SER A 322 29.19 -9.61 -3.94
N ARG A 323 28.96 -8.47 -4.61
CA ARG A 323 29.97 -7.42 -4.78
C ARG A 323 30.38 -6.77 -3.46
N ILE A 324 29.43 -6.45 -2.59
CA ILE A 324 29.76 -5.84 -1.30
C ILE A 324 30.49 -6.84 -0.39
N TYR A 325 30.08 -8.11 -0.35
CA TYR A 325 30.79 -9.14 0.42
C TYR A 325 32.22 -9.37 -0.10
N LYS A 326 32.42 -9.31 -1.42
CA LYS A 326 33.77 -9.33 -2.03
C LYS A 326 34.58 -8.10 -1.62
N ALA A 327 33.99 -6.90 -1.63
CA ALA A 327 34.67 -5.67 -1.21
C ALA A 327 35.12 -5.72 0.26
N TYR A 328 34.37 -6.42 1.13
CA TYR A 328 34.77 -6.69 2.51
C TYR A 328 35.86 -7.78 2.66
N GLY A 329 36.26 -8.46 1.59
CA GLY A 329 37.12 -9.65 1.67
C GLY A 329 36.44 -10.84 2.36
N LYS A 330 35.10 -10.87 2.38
CA LYS A 330 34.27 -11.87 3.07
C LYS A 330 33.28 -12.54 2.13
N ALA A 331 33.70 -12.81 0.88
CA ALA A 331 32.84 -13.42 -0.14
C ALA A 331 32.16 -14.72 0.35
N GLY A 332 32.86 -15.56 1.13
CA GLY A 332 32.30 -16.81 1.67
C GLY A 332 31.22 -16.65 2.76
N ASN A 333 30.92 -15.42 3.19
CA ASN A 333 29.82 -15.13 4.13
C ASN A 333 28.47 -14.93 3.41
N PHE A 334 28.44 -14.77 2.09
CA PHE A 334 27.20 -14.72 1.31
C PHE A 334 27.15 -15.87 0.31
N ASN A 335 26.03 -16.58 0.27
CA ASN A 335 25.77 -17.60 -0.74
C ASN A 335 24.31 -17.53 -1.19
N MET A 336 24.05 -18.06 -2.38
CA MET A 336 22.70 -18.36 -2.87
C MET A 336 22.59 -19.87 -3.08
N VAL A 337 21.46 -20.45 -2.67
CA VAL A 337 21.08 -21.83 -2.97
C VAL A 337 19.78 -21.81 -3.75
N GLU A 338 19.70 -22.71 -4.73
CA GLU A 338 18.57 -22.86 -5.63
C GLU A 338 18.20 -24.34 -5.70
N ASP A 339 16.90 -24.66 -5.66
CA ASP A 339 16.39 -25.99 -5.93
C ASP A 339 15.33 -26.01 -7.03
N ASP A 340 15.20 -27.13 -7.74
CA ASP A 340 14.26 -27.27 -8.86
C ASP A 340 12.87 -27.73 -8.42
N THR A 341 12.16 -26.85 -7.72
CA THR A 341 10.80 -27.11 -7.23
C THR A 341 9.93 -25.86 -7.26
N THR A 342 8.65 -26.01 -6.91
CA THR A 342 7.70 -24.91 -6.74
C THR A 342 7.97 -24.16 -5.43
N HIS A 343 7.11 -23.21 -5.06
CA HIS A 343 7.19 -22.51 -3.79
C HIS A 343 6.98 -23.47 -2.60
N ALA A 344 8.05 -23.97 -2.00
CA ALA A 344 8.00 -24.99 -0.94
C ALA A 344 9.33 -25.10 -0.15
N PHE A 345 9.26 -25.64 1.06
CA PHE A 345 10.42 -26.16 1.78
C PHE A 345 10.88 -27.47 1.12
N SER A 346 11.90 -27.40 0.27
CA SER A 346 12.49 -28.60 -0.31
C SER A 346 13.51 -29.22 0.64
N LYS A 347 13.75 -30.54 0.51
CA LYS A 347 14.80 -31.22 1.28
C LYS A 347 16.16 -30.54 1.13
N LYS A 348 16.53 -30.19 -0.11
CA LYS A 348 17.81 -29.51 -0.40
C LYS A 348 17.90 -28.15 0.28
N ASN A 349 16.81 -27.37 0.25
CA ASN A 349 16.75 -26.06 0.89
C ASN A 349 16.85 -26.18 2.41
N CYS A 350 16.10 -27.11 3.01
CA CYS A 350 16.17 -27.43 4.44
C CYS A 350 17.62 -27.79 4.86
N GLU A 351 18.25 -28.74 4.16
CA GLU A 351 19.64 -29.14 4.45
C GLU A 351 20.63 -27.98 4.30
N ALA A 352 20.42 -27.08 3.33
CA ALA A 352 21.24 -25.88 3.16
C ALA A 352 21.07 -24.89 4.33
N ILE A 353 19.84 -24.65 4.80
CA ILE A 353 19.54 -23.84 5.99
C ILE A 353 20.28 -24.41 7.20
N TYR A 354 20.15 -25.72 7.43
CA TYR A 354 20.75 -26.39 8.57
C TYR A 354 22.27 -26.30 8.54
N ALA A 355 22.90 -26.63 7.41
CA ALA A 355 24.34 -26.55 7.25
C ALA A 355 24.87 -25.11 7.44
N PHE A 356 24.14 -24.11 6.92
CA PHE A 356 24.49 -22.71 7.07
C PHE A 356 24.52 -22.27 8.54
N PHE A 357 23.47 -22.55 9.31
CA PHE A 357 23.45 -22.20 10.73
C PHE A 357 24.44 -23.02 11.55
N GLN A 358 24.61 -24.31 11.28
CA GLN A 358 25.61 -25.13 11.97
C GLN A 358 27.03 -24.57 11.80
N LYS A 359 27.36 -24.12 10.58
CA LYS A 359 28.64 -23.45 10.29
C LYS A 359 28.75 -22.10 10.99
N HIS A 360 27.82 -21.18 10.72
CA HIS A 360 27.97 -19.78 11.11
C HIS A 360 27.66 -19.52 12.59
N LEU A 361 26.77 -20.30 13.20
CA LEU A 361 26.48 -20.25 14.64
C LEU A 361 27.32 -21.25 15.45
N ARG A 362 28.39 -21.81 14.88
CA ARG A 362 29.37 -22.66 15.59
C ARG A 362 28.69 -23.83 16.32
N ASN A 363 27.80 -24.54 15.62
CA ASN A 363 27.04 -25.68 16.13
C ASN A 363 27.15 -26.87 15.16
N PRO A 364 28.34 -27.47 15.00
CA PRO A 364 28.58 -28.49 13.99
C PRO A 364 27.73 -29.74 14.27
N GLY A 365 27.26 -30.40 13.20
CA GLY A 365 26.47 -31.62 13.28
C GLY A 365 26.06 -32.12 11.90
N ASN A 366 25.13 -33.08 11.86
CA ASN A 366 24.58 -33.61 10.61
C ASN A 366 23.47 -32.69 10.08
N PRO A 367 23.59 -32.11 8.87
CA PRO A 367 22.57 -31.27 8.28
C PRO A 367 21.44 -32.05 7.61
N ALA A 368 21.46 -33.39 7.57
CA ALA A 368 20.42 -34.19 6.90
C ALA A 368 19.00 -33.83 7.39
N ASP A 369 18.07 -33.66 6.46
CA ASP A 369 16.67 -33.40 6.77
C ASP A 369 15.99 -34.69 7.25
N LEU A 370 15.35 -34.62 8.41
CA LEU A 370 14.73 -35.76 9.08
C LEU A 370 13.21 -35.68 8.93
N ASP A 371 12.57 -36.81 8.70
CA ASP A 371 11.10 -36.91 8.75
C ASP A 371 10.66 -36.97 10.22
N ILE A 372 10.10 -35.86 10.72
CA ILE A 372 9.67 -35.70 12.10
C ILE A 372 8.15 -35.41 12.08
N PRO A 373 7.32 -36.26 12.69
CA PRO A 373 5.88 -36.01 12.75
C PRO A 373 5.56 -34.65 13.42
N PRO A 374 4.65 -33.85 12.83
CA PRO A 374 4.25 -32.59 13.43
C PRO A 374 3.50 -32.83 14.75
N LEU A 375 3.56 -31.85 15.63
CA LEU A 375 2.82 -31.79 16.87
C LEU A 375 1.36 -31.37 16.60
N PRO A 376 0.40 -31.81 17.43
CA PRO A 376 -0.95 -31.26 17.42
C PRO A 376 -0.91 -29.74 17.61
N LYS A 377 -1.66 -28.99 16.81
CA LYS A 377 -1.68 -27.51 16.86
C LYS A 377 -2.06 -26.97 18.24
N GLU A 378 -2.92 -27.68 18.97
CA GLU A 378 -3.37 -27.31 20.31
C GLU A 378 -2.25 -27.40 21.36
N GLU A 379 -1.19 -28.17 21.10
CA GLU A 379 0.02 -28.15 21.93
C GLU A 379 0.78 -26.83 21.77
N LEU A 380 0.59 -26.11 20.67
CA LEU A 380 1.32 -24.89 20.32
C LEU A 380 0.54 -23.60 20.61
N TYR A 381 -0.70 -23.68 21.08
CA TYR A 381 -1.44 -22.48 21.49
C TYR A 381 -0.82 -21.86 22.75
N ALA A 382 -0.46 -20.58 22.63
CA ALA A 382 -0.06 -19.69 23.71
C ALA A 382 -1.25 -19.08 24.44
N THR A 383 -2.45 -19.04 23.84
CA THR A 383 -3.68 -18.62 24.53
C THR A 383 -4.63 -19.79 24.80
N SER A 384 -5.61 -19.58 25.69
CA SER A 384 -6.56 -20.63 26.08
C SER A 384 -7.57 -20.98 25.00
N THR A 385 -7.86 -20.05 24.08
CA THR A 385 -8.84 -20.23 23.00
C THR A 385 -8.20 -20.43 21.63
N GLY A 386 -6.86 -20.32 21.53
CA GLY A 386 -6.18 -20.26 20.25
C GLY A 386 -6.31 -18.91 19.53
N GLN A 387 -6.73 -17.86 20.24
CA GLN A 387 -6.84 -16.48 19.72
C GLN A 387 -6.70 -15.42 20.81
N LEU A 388 -5.90 -14.39 20.54
CA LEU A 388 -5.80 -13.20 21.37
C LEU A 388 -7.15 -12.50 21.52
N ALA A 389 -7.91 -12.36 20.42
CA ALA A 389 -9.17 -11.62 20.39
C ALA A 389 -10.21 -12.12 21.42
N THR A 390 -10.14 -13.39 21.82
CA THR A 390 -11.05 -14.00 22.81
C THR A 390 -10.37 -14.38 24.13
N SER A 391 -9.04 -14.38 24.19
CA SER A 391 -8.29 -14.71 25.41
C SER A 391 -7.77 -13.49 26.18
N LEU A 392 -7.44 -12.40 25.49
CA LEU A 392 -6.82 -11.21 26.10
C LEU A 392 -7.39 -9.92 25.49
N LYS A 393 -7.66 -8.93 26.34
CA LYS A 393 -7.95 -7.57 25.85
C LYS A 393 -6.64 -6.90 25.46
N GLY A 394 -6.43 -6.70 24.15
CA GLY A 394 -5.24 -6.07 23.60
C GLY A 394 -5.56 -5.08 22.49
N GLU A 395 -4.54 -4.31 22.14
CA GLU A 395 -4.52 -3.45 20.97
C GLU A 395 -4.46 -4.28 19.69
N THR A 396 -4.83 -3.66 18.58
CA THR A 396 -4.74 -4.19 17.21
C THR A 396 -3.95 -3.21 16.35
N VAL A 397 -3.54 -3.62 15.15
CA VAL A 397 -2.93 -2.69 14.19
C VAL A 397 -3.87 -1.50 13.92
N PHE A 398 -5.17 -1.76 13.80
CA PHE A 398 -6.19 -0.71 13.68
C PHE A 398 -6.17 0.26 14.86
N SER A 399 -6.29 -0.21 16.11
CA SER A 399 -6.40 0.68 17.27
C SER A 399 -5.13 1.50 17.51
N ILE A 400 -3.96 0.95 17.16
CA ILE A 400 -2.68 1.67 17.20
C ILE A 400 -2.64 2.78 16.14
N ASN A 401 -3.04 2.49 14.90
CA ASN A 401 -3.09 3.49 13.84
C ASN A 401 -4.16 4.57 14.10
N ARG A 402 -5.30 4.21 14.70
CA ARG A 402 -6.32 5.16 15.15
C ARG A 402 -5.73 6.18 16.13
N ARG A 403 -4.99 5.71 17.14
CA ARG A 403 -4.33 6.57 18.13
C ARG A 403 -3.27 7.48 17.51
N GLU A 404 -2.51 6.95 16.54
CA GLU A 404 -1.53 7.77 15.83
C GLU A 404 -2.20 8.85 14.97
N ALA A 405 -3.30 8.51 14.29
CA ALA A 405 -4.10 9.49 13.55
C ALA A 405 -4.68 10.56 14.48
N GLU A 406 -5.19 10.21 15.66
CA GLU A 406 -5.64 11.18 16.68
C GLU A 406 -4.51 12.18 17.02
N ARG A 407 -3.30 11.69 17.27
CA ARG A 407 -2.13 12.53 17.58
C ARG A 407 -1.74 13.45 16.41
N LEU A 408 -1.73 12.92 15.18
CA LEU A 408 -1.41 13.69 13.98
C LEU A 408 -2.47 14.77 13.72
N VAL A 409 -3.75 14.42 13.86
CA VAL A 409 -4.87 15.36 13.70
C VAL A 409 -4.83 16.46 14.75
N SER A 410 -4.47 16.18 16.01
CA SER A 410 -4.27 17.23 17.02
C SER A 410 -3.17 18.23 16.63
N LYS A 411 -2.11 17.78 15.94
CA LYS A 411 -1.09 18.70 15.40
C LYS A 411 -1.63 19.54 14.26
N LEU A 412 -2.41 18.95 13.35
CA LEU A 412 -3.08 19.68 12.27
C LEU A 412 -4.05 20.73 12.84
N GLN A 413 -4.86 20.37 13.83
CA GLN A 413 -5.75 21.30 14.53
C GLN A 413 -5.01 22.50 15.12
N ASN A 414 -3.82 22.29 15.70
CA ASN A 414 -2.99 23.40 16.16
C ASN A 414 -2.46 24.26 15.02
N SER A 415 -2.03 23.65 13.91
CA SER A 415 -1.60 24.41 12.71
C SER A 415 -2.74 25.22 12.10
N ARG A 416 -3.97 24.69 12.07
CA ARG A 416 -5.17 25.33 11.51
C ARG A 416 -5.54 26.64 12.20
N LYS A 417 -5.10 26.85 13.45
CA LYS A 417 -5.30 28.13 14.18
C LYS A 417 -4.67 29.33 13.47
N ASN A 418 -3.63 29.11 12.65
CA ASN A 418 -3.06 30.12 11.77
C ASN A 418 -3.31 29.71 10.30
N ILE A 419 -4.55 29.91 9.85
CA ILE A 419 -4.98 29.49 8.51
C ILE A 419 -4.15 30.13 7.38
N ALA A 420 -3.66 31.36 7.59
CA ALA A 420 -2.85 32.10 6.63
C ALA A 420 -1.51 31.40 6.32
N ALA A 421 -0.87 30.82 7.35
CA ALA A 421 0.35 30.04 7.19
C ALA A 421 0.07 28.56 6.85
N HIS A 422 -1.05 28.01 7.34
CA HIS A 422 -1.40 26.61 7.16
C HIS A 422 -1.69 26.25 5.71
N LEU A 423 -2.54 27.01 5.00
CA LEU A 423 -2.97 26.64 3.65
C LEU A 423 -1.83 26.59 2.61
N PRO A 424 -0.87 27.55 2.57
CA PRO A 424 0.29 27.43 1.68
C PRO A 424 1.17 26.21 1.99
N ALA A 425 1.35 25.88 3.28
CA ALA A 425 2.10 24.70 3.71
C ALA A 425 1.40 23.41 3.28
N VAL A 426 0.07 23.35 3.41
CA VAL A 426 -0.77 22.24 2.95
C VAL A 426 -0.63 22.05 1.44
N LEU A 427 -0.75 23.12 0.63
CA LEU A 427 -0.62 23.00 -0.83
C LEU A 427 0.76 22.49 -1.25
N THR A 428 1.82 22.97 -0.59
CA THR A 428 3.19 22.51 -0.82
C THR A 428 3.33 21.01 -0.50
N ALA A 429 2.86 20.61 0.69
CA ALA A 429 2.92 19.22 1.12
C ALA A 429 2.02 18.29 0.28
N ALA A 430 0.83 18.75 -0.10
CA ALA A 430 -0.10 18.00 -0.95
C ALA A 430 0.49 17.78 -2.34
N ARG A 431 1.13 18.79 -2.94
CA ARG A 431 1.80 18.64 -4.23
C ARG A 431 2.97 17.65 -4.14
N GLN A 432 3.77 17.73 -3.07
CA GLN A 432 4.90 16.83 -2.85
C GLN A 432 4.47 15.37 -2.59
N LEU A 433 3.56 15.14 -1.65
CA LEU A 433 3.16 13.80 -1.21
C LEU A 433 2.25 13.08 -2.21
N SER A 434 1.43 13.81 -2.96
CA SER A 434 0.66 13.20 -4.06
C SER A 434 1.51 12.87 -5.28
N GLY A 435 2.72 13.46 -5.37
CA GLY A 435 3.53 13.37 -6.58
C GLY A 435 2.85 14.01 -7.79
N TYR A 436 1.97 14.99 -7.58
CA TYR A 436 1.35 15.76 -8.66
C TYR A 436 2.42 16.38 -9.56
N ARG A 437 2.24 16.24 -10.87
CA ARG A 437 3.07 16.88 -11.89
C ARG A 437 2.19 17.81 -12.70
N GLU A 438 2.59 19.06 -12.74
CA GLU A 438 1.92 20.05 -13.58
C GLU A 438 2.10 19.68 -15.05
N PRO A 439 1.03 19.69 -15.86
CA PRO A 439 1.14 19.37 -17.28
C PRO A 439 2.12 20.33 -17.99
N ALA A 440 3.26 19.80 -18.44
CA ALA A 440 4.26 20.59 -19.16
C ALA A 440 3.95 20.71 -20.67
N VAL A 441 3.17 19.77 -21.20
CA VAL A 441 2.82 19.69 -22.62
C VAL A 441 1.32 19.42 -22.73
N TYR A 442 0.65 20.18 -23.61
CA TYR A 442 -0.75 20.01 -23.96
C TYR A 442 -0.84 19.53 -25.40
N HIS A 443 -1.18 18.26 -25.58
CA HIS A 443 -1.37 17.67 -26.89
C HIS A 443 -2.74 18.07 -27.46
N GLU A 444 -2.82 18.21 -28.78
CA GLU A 444 -4.10 18.42 -29.45
C GLU A 444 -4.94 17.13 -29.38
N PRO A 445 -6.25 17.22 -29.02
CA PRO A 445 -7.11 16.05 -28.93
C PRO A 445 -7.39 15.42 -30.30
N VAL A 446 -7.56 14.10 -30.30
CA VAL A 446 -7.98 13.34 -31.48
C VAL A 446 -9.49 13.16 -31.47
N PHE A 447 -10.18 13.70 -32.46
CA PHE A 447 -11.61 13.49 -32.68
C PHE A 447 -11.88 12.12 -33.29
N THR A 448 -12.76 11.34 -32.69
CA THR A 448 -13.07 9.96 -33.14
C THR A 448 -14.49 9.76 -33.64
N GLY A 449 -15.36 10.75 -33.45
CA GLY A 449 -16.72 10.71 -34.00
C GLY A 449 -17.68 11.66 -33.30
N ARG A 450 -18.87 11.82 -33.88
CA ARG A 450 -19.96 12.64 -33.35
C ARG A 450 -21.31 12.00 -33.60
N TYR A 451 -22.19 12.15 -32.64
CA TYR A 451 -23.59 11.79 -32.70
C TYR A 451 -24.45 13.03 -32.49
N ARG A 452 -25.57 13.09 -33.21
CA ARG A 452 -26.57 14.12 -33.00
C ARG A 452 -27.64 13.57 -32.07
N GLU A 453 -27.82 14.22 -30.93
CA GLU A 453 -28.85 13.91 -29.95
C GLU A 453 -29.86 15.08 -29.95
N ASN A 454 -31.01 14.88 -29.30
CA ASN A 454 -32.00 15.96 -29.22
C ASN A 454 -31.48 17.10 -28.33
N GLY A 455 -31.24 18.28 -28.90
CA GLY A 455 -30.80 19.48 -28.18
C GLY A 455 -29.28 19.63 -27.97
N TYR A 456 -28.46 18.66 -28.42
CA TYR A 456 -27.00 18.74 -28.30
C TYR A 456 -26.27 17.84 -29.32
N ALA A 457 -24.95 18.02 -29.41
CA ALA A 457 -24.03 17.11 -30.09
C ALA A 457 -23.18 16.36 -29.07
N LEU A 458 -23.08 15.03 -29.23
CA LEU A 458 -22.16 14.19 -28.47
C LEU A 458 -20.92 13.95 -29.33
N GLU A 459 -19.79 14.51 -28.93
CA GLU A 459 -18.50 14.38 -29.60
C GLU A 459 -17.57 13.48 -28.80
N LYS A 460 -16.75 12.70 -29.50
CA LYS A 460 -15.86 11.69 -28.93
C LYS A 460 -14.41 12.06 -29.19
N TYR A 461 -13.59 12.05 -28.15
CA TYR A 461 -12.20 12.45 -28.23
C TYR A 461 -11.31 11.62 -27.32
N PHE A 462 -10.03 11.52 -27.66
CA PHE A 462 -9.00 11.18 -26.67
C PHE A 462 -7.82 12.13 -26.77
N VAL A 463 -7.04 12.26 -25.70
CA VAL A 463 -5.82 13.05 -25.65
C VAL A 463 -4.73 12.31 -24.87
N GLN A 464 -3.45 12.58 -25.14
CA GLN A 464 -2.33 12.00 -24.40
C GLN A 464 -2.37 12.40 -22.91
N GLY A 465 -2.18 11.41 -22.03
CA GLY A 465 -1.97 11.61 -20.59
C GLY A 465 -0.54 12.06 -20.26
N GLU A 466 -0.10 11.88 -19.01
CA GLU A 466 1.29 12.21 -18.64
C GLU A 466 2.33 11.18 -19.06
N GLY A 467 1.92 9.93 -19.24
CA GLY A 467 2.77 8.80 -19.65
C GLY A 467 2.26 8.18 -20.94
N ASP A 468 2.56 6.90 -21.17
CA ASP A 468 2.17 6.18 -22.40
C ASP A 468 0.73 5.65 -22.33
N TYR A 469 -0.22 6.57 -22.15
CA TYR A 469 -1.65 6.29 -22.17
C TYR A 469 -2.43 7.50 -22.70
N VAL A 470 -3.67 7.26 -23.10
CA VAL A 470 -4.59 8.32 -23.52
C VAL A 470 -5.76 8.45 -22.54
N ILE A 471 -6.38 9.62 -22.51
CA ILE A 471 -7.57 9.93 -21.72
C ILE A 471 -8.75 10.05 -22.70
N PRO A 472 -9.60 9.01 -22.84
CA PRO A 472 -10.81 9.12 -23.65
C PRO A 472 -11.87 9.93 -22.92
N TYR A 473 -12.53 10.82 -23.63
CA TYR A 473 -13.59 11.66 -23.09
C TYR A 473 -14.71 11.91 -24.10
N LEU A 474 -15.89 12.18 -23.55
CA LEU A 474 -17.07 12.64 -24.28
C LEU A 474 -17.23 14.14 -24.05
N LEU A 475 -17.50 14.89 -25.12
CA LEU A 475 -17.83 16.30 -25.07
C LEU A 475 -19.26 16.49 -25.58
N MET A 476 -20.15 16.95 -24.70
CA MET A 476 -21.55 17.20 -25.00
C MET A 476 -21.75 18.69 -25.17
N VAL A 477 -22.00 19.10 -26.41
CA VAL A 477 -22.11 20.51 -26.81
C VAL A 477 -23.58 20.83 -27.07
N PRO A 478 -24.25 21.62 -26.21
CA PRO A 478 -25.65 21.99 -26.40
C PRO A 478 -25.83 22.85 -27.65
N ASP A 479 -27.02 22.84 -28.22
CA ASP A 479 -27.35 23.66 -29.39
C ASP A 479 -27.23 25.16 -29.13
N ASN A 480 -27.45 25.57 -27.88
CA ASN A 480 -27.34 26.94 -27.42
C ASN A 480 -26.39 27.01 -26.21
N PRO A 481 -25.06 27.02 -26.43
CA PRO A 481 -24.09 27.08 -25.35
C PRO A 481 -24.12 28.44 -24.65
N ASN A 482 -24.03 28.43 -23.33
CA ASN A 482 -24.07 29.63 -22.48
C ASN A 482 -22.67 30.22 -22.17
N GLY A 483 -21.63 29.71 -22.83
CA GLY A 483 -20.23 30.11 -22.59
C GLY A 483 -19.60 29.49 -21.33
N LYS A 484 -20.22 28.47 -20.71
CA LYS A 484 -19.68 27.76 -19.55
C LYS A 484 -19.52 26.28 -19.83
N ALA A 485 -18.49 25.67 -19.23
CA ALA A 485 -18.27 24.24 -19.31
C ALA A 485 -18.20 23.58 -17.92
N VAL A 486 -18.52 22.30 -17.86
CA VAL A 486 -18.38 21.44 -16.68
C VAL A 486 -17.53 20.22 -17.02
N ILE A 487 -16.56 19.89 -16.17
CA ILE A 487 -15.93 18.56 -16.15
C ILE A 487 -16.66 17.71 -15.11
N CYS A 488 -17.25 16.59 -15.52
CA CYS A 488 -17.91 15.63 -14.63
C CYS A 488 -17.03 14.38 -14.44
N LEU A 489 -16.70 14.06 -13.20
CA LEU A 489 -15.95 12.85 -12.83
C LEU A 489 -16.86 11.84 -12.11
N ASP A 490 -17.02 10.66 -12.70
CA ASP A 490 -17.74 9.53 -12.10
C ASP A 490 -16.79 8.34 -11.93
N PRO A 491 -16.76 7.66 -10.77
CA PRO A 491 -15.93 6.47 -10.58
C PRO A 491 -16.30 5.31 -11.53
N SER A 492 -17.50 5.31 -12.10
CA SER A 492 -17.95 4.30 -13.06
C SER A 492 -17.56 4.64 -14.51
N GLY A 493 -16.87 5.76 -14.72
CA GLY A 493 -16.43 6.23 -16.03
C GLY A 493 -17.47 7.04 -16.81
N LYS A 494 -17.03 7.56 -17.96
CA LYS A 494 -17.78 8.51 -18.80
C LYS A 494 -19.10 7.97 -19.32
N SER A 495 -19.22 6.65 -19.56
CA SER A 495 -20.47 6.06 -20.09
C SER A 495 -21.60 6.13 -19.07
N ALA A 496 -21.29 5.94 -17.78
CA ALA A 496 -22.25 6.11 -16.70
C ALA A 496 -22.67 7.58 -16.54
N GLU A 497 -21.69 8.49 -16.63
CA GLU A 497 -21.92 9.94 -16.56
C GLU A 497 -22.80 10.41 -17.72
N ALA A 498 -22.46 10.04 -18.97
CA ALA A 498 -23.22 10.35 -20.19
C ALA A 498 -24.67 9.86 -20.19
N SER A 499 -24.96 8.82 -19.41
CA SER A 499 -26.30 8.23 -19.27
C SER A 499 -27.07 8.79 -18.07
N GLY A 500 -26.45 9.64 -17.24
CA GLY A 500 -27.04 10.14 -16.00
C GLY A 500 -27.88 11.41 -16.17
N ASP A 501 -28.89 11.56 -15.30
CA ASP A 501 -29.81 12.70 -15.31
C ASP A 501 -29.11 14.05 -15.07
N ASN A 502 -28.00 14.05 -14.29
CA ASN A 502 -27.21 15.26 -14.00
C ASN A 502 -26.69 15.94 -15.28
N ILE A 503 -26.24 15.17 -16.27
CA ILE A 503 -25.72 15.71 -17.51
C ILE A 503 -26.83 16.34 -18.34
N GLN A 504 -27.98 15.66 -18.46
CA GLN A 504 -29.11 16.17 -19.23
C GLN A 504 -29.60 17.50 -18.65
N TRP A 505 -29.61 17.62 -17.31
CA TRP A 505 -29.92 18.86 -16.63
C TRP A 505 -28.91 19.99 -16.94
N LEU A 506 -27.60 19.72 -16.92
CA LEU A 506 -26.55 20.69 -17.27
C LEU A 506 -26.63 21.14 -18.73
N ILE A 507 -26.81 20.20 -19.65
CA ILE A 507 -26.99 20.46 -21.09
C ILE A 507 -28.21 21.36 -21.30
N GLY A 508 -29.33 21.08 -20.64
CA GLY A 508 -30.56 21.89 -20.69
C GLY A 508 -30.38 23.33 -20.19
N LYS A 509 -29.36 23.59 -19.36
CA LYS A 509 -28.95 24.93 -18.90
C LYS A 509 -27.93 25.60 -19.82
N GLY A 510 -27.55 24.96 -20.93
CA GLY A 510 -26.61 25.46 -21.92
C GLY A 510 -25.13 25.22 -21.59
N PHE A 511 -24.80 24.35 -20.63
CA PHE A 511 -23.40 24.01 -20.34
C PHE A 511 -22.83 23.05 -21.39
N ILE A 512 -21.58 23.28 -21.78
CA ILE A 512 -20.77 22.25 -22.44
C ILE A 512 -20.30 21.26 -21.37
N VAL A 513 -20.61 19.97 -21.52
CA VAL A 513 -20.27 18.96 -20.50
C VAL A 513 -19.19 18.04 -21.02
N MET A 514 -18.11 17.87 -20.25
CA MET A 514 -17.04 16.92 -20.52
C MET A 514 -17.07 15.79 -19.50
N ALA A 515 -17.11 14.54 -19.99
CA ALA A 515 -17.03 13.34 -19.17
C ALA A 515 -15.84 12.48 -19.62
N PRO A 516 -14.75 12.40 -18.84
CA PRO A 516 -13.59 11.57 -19.15
C PRO A 516 -13.63 10.20 -18.45
N ASP A 517 -12.97 9.21 -19.05
CA ASP A 517 -12.47 8.05 -18.34
C ASP A 517 -11.08 8.37 -17.82
N MET A 518 -10.95 8.59 -16.52
CA MET A 518 -9.66 8.79 -15.87
C MET A 518 -8.86 7.48 -15.85
N ILE A 519 -7.54 7.55 -15.89
CA ILE A 519 -6.68 6.36 -15.89
C ILE A 519 -7.06 5.37 -14.77
N GLY A 520 -7.29 4.10 -15.13
CA GLY A 520 -7.79 3.06 -14.24
C GLY A 520 -9.32 2.97 -14.12
N LEU A 521 -10.10 3.75 -14.87
CA LEU A 521 -11.58 3.73 -14.91
C LEU A 521 -12.09 3.60 -16.34
N GLY A 522 -13.33 3.12 -16.52
CA GLY A 522 -13.99 3.00 -17.82
C GLY A 522 -13.16 2.24 -18.85
N GLU A 523 -12.94 2.81 -20.04
CA GLU A 523 -12.09 2.19 -21.08
C GLU A 523 -10.61 2.03 -20.66
N LEU A 524 -10.17 2.70 -19.59
CA LEU A 524 -8.81 2.64 -19.05
C LEU A 524 -8.68 1.75 -17.80
N GLY A 525 -9.70 0.99 -17.41
CA GLY A 525 -9.66 0.15 -16.22
C GLY A 525 -10.67 -0.99 -16.18
N PRO A 526 -10.69 -1.77 -15.08
CA PRO A 526 -9.71 -1.75 -14.00
C PRO A 526 -8.39 -2.49 -14.33
N GLY A 527 -8.29 -3.11 -15.52
CA GLY A 527 -7.15 -3.95 -15.92
C GLY A 527 -7.29 -5.39 -15.45
N TYR A 528 -6.30 -6.24 -15.75
CA TYR A 528 -6.29 -7.67 -15.34
C TYR A 528 -5.54 -7.92 -14.02
N PHE A 529 -4.65 -6.99 -13.61
CA PHE A 529 -3.85 -7.19 -12.40
C PHE A 529 -4.69 -6.93 -11.15
N HIS A 530 -4.88 -7.96 -10.34
CA HIS A 530 -5.59 -7.87 -9.06
C HIS A 530 -4.66 -7.95 -7.84
N GLY A 531 -3.54 -8.69 -7.96
CA GLY A 531 -2.63 -8.97 -6.85
C GLY A 531 -3.21 -9.95 -5.83
N ASP A 532 -2.52 -10.12 -4.70
CA ASP A 532 -2.92 -10.95 -3.54
C ASP A 532 -3.85 -10.21 -2.55
N SER A 533 -4.19 -8.96 -2.87
CA SER A 533 -4.85 -7.98 -2.02
C SER A 533 -5.93 -7.24 -2.82
N PHE A 534 -7.06 -7.90 -3.01
CA PHE A 534 -8.16 -7.43 -3.86
C PHE A 534 -9.48 -7.35 -3.08
N PHE A 535 -10.01 -6.13 -2.91
CA PHE A 535 -11.16 -5.83 -2.06
C PHE A 535 -12.19 -5.00 -2.82
N ASP A 536 -13.45 -5.46 -2.90
CA ASP A 536 -14.54 -4.74 -3.57
C ASP A 536 -14.14 -4.13 -4.92
N ASN A 537 -13.60 -4.98 -5.82
CA ASN A 537 -13.07 -4.60 -7.13
C ASN A 537 -11.89 -3.60 -7.12
N THR A 538 -11.22 -3.43 -5.99
CA THR A 538 -10.07 -2.53 -5.82
C THR A 538 -8.80 -3.33 -5.57
N SER A 539 -7.80 -3.21 -6.47
CA SER A 539 -6.48 -3.83 -6.29
C SER A 539 -5.59 -2.93 -5.45
N TYR A 540 -5.31 -3.35 -4.21
CA TYR A 540 -4.35 -2.63 -3.38
C TYR A 540 -2.93 -2.77 -3.90
N GLY A 541 -2.60 -3.83 -4.64
CA GLY A 541 -1.31 -3.97 -5.31
C GLY A 541 -0.99 -2.81 -6.26
N VAL A 542 -1.97 -2.33 -7.03
CA VAL A 542 -1.81 -1.12 -7.87
C VAL A 542 -1.55 0.12 -7.02
N TRP A 543 -2.26 0.25 -5.89
CA TRP A 543 -2.05 1.36 -4.98
C TRP A 543 -0.68 1.29 -4.28
N TYR A 544 -0.19 0.10 -3.92
CA TYR A 544 1.17 -0.08 -3.38
C TYR A 544 2.23 0.34 -4.40
N LEU A 545 2.06 0.06 -5.69
CA LEU A 545 2.97 0.56 -6.72
C LEU A 545 3.00 2.09 -6.78
N SER A 546 1.83 2.72 -6.66
CA SER A 546 1.69 4.19 -6.59
C SER A 546 2.44 4.77 -5.37
N MET A 547 2.39 4.06 -4.24
CA MET A 547 3.10 4.40 -3.02
C MET A 547 4.62 4.19 -3.14
N LEU A 548 5.08 3.08 -3.72
CA LEU A 548 6.50 2.77 -3.88
C LEU A 548 7.20 3.83 -4.75
N THR A 549 6.52 4.31 -5.78
CA THR A 549 7.01 5.32 -6.74
C THR A 549 6.80 6.77 -6.28
N GLY A 550 6.03 7.00 -5.22
CA GLY A 550 5.68 8.36 -4.77
C GLY A 550 4.80 9.11 -5.78
N ARG A 551 4.05 8.40 -6.62
CA ARG A 551 3.08 8.95 -7.58
C ARG A 551 1.71 8.43 -7.20
N SER A 552 1.00 9.15 -6.34
CA SER A 552 -0.34 8.70 -5.94
C SER A 552 -1.29 8.74 -7.14
N ILE A 553 -2.25 7.81 -7.18
CA ILE A 553 -3.24 7.74 -8.26
C ILE A 553 -4.05 9.06 -8.35
N VAL A 554 -4.39 9.67 -7.20
CA VAL A 554 -5.04 10.99 -7.16
C VAL A 554 -4.16 12.10 -7.74
N GLY A 555 -2.84 12.06 -7.54
CA GLY A 555 -1.90 13.03 -8.09
C GLY A 555 -1.78 12.95 -9.62
N ILE A 556 -1.74 11.73 -10.17
CA ILE A 556 -1.75 11.47 -11.62
C ILE A 556 -3.06 11.99 -12.23
N ARG A 557 -4.20 11.54 -11.67
CA ARG A 557 -5.53 11.93 -12.17
C ARG A 557 -5.79 13.43 -12.05
N ALA A 558 -5.29 14.11 -11.02
CA ALA A 558 -5.41 15.56 -10.90
C ALA A 558 -4.64 16.30 -12.01
N GLY A 559 -3.47 15.79 -12.42
CA GLY A 559 -2.74 16.30 -13.58
C GLY A 559 -3.53 16.13 -14.88
N ASP A 560 -4.21 14.99 -15.04
CA ASP A 560 -5.07 14.74 -16.20
C ASP A 560 -6.30 15.65 -16.24
N VAL A 561 -6.93 15.94 -15.09
CA VAL A 561 -8.01 16.94 -15.03
C VAL A 561 -7.50 18.32 -15.44
N ALA A 562 -6.29 18.73 -15.04
CA ALA A 562 -5.70 19.99 -15.48
C ALA A 562 -5.47 20.03 -17.01
N ARG A 563 -5.04 18.91 -17.63
CA ARG A 563 -4.95 18.79 -19.10
C ARG A 563 -6.32 19.01 -19.76
N LEU A 564 -7.34 18.35 -19.25
CA LEU A 564 -8.72 18.44 -19.77
C LEU A 564 -9.31 19.84 -19.60
N ALA A 565 -9.04 20.51 -18.47
CA ALA A 565 -9.47 21.88 -18.24
C ALA A 565 -8.80 22.85 -19.23
N HIS A 566 -7.52 22.67 -19.54
CA HIS A 566 -6.84 23.45 -20.58
C HIS A 566 -7.49 23.27 -21.97
N ILE A 567 -7.84 22.02 -22.33
CA ILE A 567 -8.53 21.71 -23.60
C ILE A 567 -9.90 22.38 -23.65
N LEU A 568 -10.70 22.27 -22.59
CA LEU A 568 -12.00 22.94 -22.51
C LEU A 568 -11.90 24.45 -22.66
N ARG A 569 -10.86 25.07 -22.07
CA ARG A 569 -10.66 26.51 -22.16
C ARG A 569 -10.54 27.01 -23.60
N LYS A 570 -9.88 26.24 -24.47
CA LYS A 570 -9.77 26.55 -25.90
C LYS A 570 -11.14 26.52 -26.60
N ASN A 571 -12.06 25.67 -26.15
CA ASN A 571 -13.38 25.49 -26.76
C ASN A 571 -14.42 26.53 -26.30
N ILE A 572 -14.20 27.23 -25.18
CA ILE A 572 -15.20 28.15 -24.59
C ILE A 572 -14.81 29.64 -24.63
N HIS A 573 -13.74 30.02 -25.35
CA HIS A 573 -13.36 31.42 -25.65
C HIS A 573 -13.54 32.41 -24.48
N ASP A 574 -12.78 32.23 -23.39
CA ASP A 574 -12.83 33.01 -22.13
C ASP A 574 -14.00 32.72 -21.17
N GLY A 575 -14.75 31.64 -21.43
CA GLY A 575 -15.77 31.09 -20.54
C GLY A 575 -15.27 30.54 -19.20
N GLU A 576 -16.21 30.24 -18.30
CA GLU A 576 -15.92 29.63 -17.00
C GLU A 576 -15.92 28.08 -17.08
N ILE A 577 -14.98 27.44 -16.37
CA ILE A 577 -14.93 25.97 -16.22
C ILE A 577 -15.30 25.61 -14.80
N TYR A 578 -16.32 24.78 -14.64
CA TYR A 578 -16.74 24.21 -13.37
C TYR A 578 -16.36 22.73 -13.30
N GLY A 579 -16.35 22.16 -12.10
CA GLY A 579 -16.12 20.74 -11.89
C GLY A 579 -17.18 20.12 -11.00
N ILE A 580 -17.61 18.91 -11.36
CA ILE A 580 -18.46 18.06 -10.53
C ILE A 580 -17.78 16.70 -10.40
N ALA A 581 -17.69 16.18 -9.19
CA ALA A 581 -17.13 14.84 -8.96
C ALA A 581 -17.91 14.07 -7.90
N LYS A 582 -18.01 12.75 -8.12
CA LYS A 582 -18.85 11.86 -7.32
C LYS A 582 -18.04 10.86 -6.48
N LYS A 583 -18.50 10.56 -5.28
CA LYS A 583 -18.05 9.42 -4.46
C LYS A 583 -16.52 9.36 -4.32
N GLU A 584 -15.91 8.20 -4.57
CA GLU A 584 -14.48 7.95 -4.40
C GLU A 584 -13.57 8.77 -5.32
N ILE A 585 -14.05 9.33 -6.44
CA ILE A 585 -13.21 10.14 -7.33
C ILE A 585 -13.24 11.63 -6.98
N ALA A 586 -14.13 12.08 -6.08
CA ALA A 586 -14.24 13.49 -5.69
C ALA A 586 -12.92 14.15 -5.24
N PRO A 587 -12.04 13.46 -4.50
CA PRO A 587 -10.72 14.00 -4.15
C PRO A 587 -9.87 14.40 -5.37
N VAL A 588 -9.98 13.73 -6.51
CA VAL A 588 -9.25 14.11 -7.72
C VAL A 588 -9.57 15.55 -8.12
N LEU A 589 -10.85 15.93 -8.06
CA LEU A 589 -11.28 17.29 -8.39
C LEU A 589 -10.81 18.31 -7.35
N ILE A 590 -10.79 17.94 -6.07
CA ILE A 590 -10.25 18.79 -4.99
C ILE A 590 -8.78 19.13 -5.29
N TYR A 591 -7.96 18.11 -5.58
CA TYR A 591 -6.54 18.31 -5.87
C TYR A 591 -6.33 19.09 -7.18
N ALA A 592 -7.08 18.76 -8.24
CA ALA A 592 -6.99 19.46 -9.51
C ALA A 592 -7.29 20.96 -9.35
N ALA A 593 -8.41 21.33 -8.72
CA ALA A 593 -8.81 22.72 -8.53
C ALA A 593 -7.93 23.48 -7.49
N ALA A 594 -7.27 22.75 -6.58
CA ALA A 594 -6.30 23.33 -5.66
C ALA A 594 -4.98 23.70 -6.36
N PHE A 595 -4.59 22.95 -7.38
CA PHE A 595 -3.32 23.13 -8.11
C PHE A 595 -3.46 23.90 -9.43
N ASP A 596 -4.63 23.84 -10.06
CA ASP A 596 -4.98 24.57 -11.28
C ASP A 596 -6.23 25.42 -11.03
N ARG A 597 -6.05 26.74 -11.11
CA ARG A 597 -7.11 27.72 -10.82
C ARG A 597 -8.03 27.97 -12.02
N SER A 598 -7.89 27.23 -13.12
CA SER A 598 -8.83 27.32 -14.26
C SER A 598 -10.23 26.82 -13.92
N ILE A 599 -10.37 25.96 -12.91
CA ILE A 599 -11.66 25.46 -12.41
C ILE A 599 -12.19 26.44 -11.36
N SER A 600 -13.21 27.22 -11.70
CA SER A 600 -13.70 28.32 -10.86
C SER A 600 -14.73 27.90 -9.80
N ARG A 601 -15.42 26.78 -10.01
CA ARG A 601 -16.43 26.22 -9.10
C ARG A 601 -16.31 24.72 -8.99
N VAL A 602 -16.47 24.18 -7.78
CA VAL A 602 -16.37 22.75 -7.48
C VAL A 602 -17.64 22.27 -6.78
N ALA A 603 -18.21 21.15 -7.24
CA ALA A 603 -19.28 20.43 -6.56
C ALA A 603 -18.85 18.98 -6.29
N LEU A 604 -18.98 18.55 -5.04
CA LEU A 604 -18.62 17.20 -4.59
C LEU A 604 -19.88 16.49 -4.11
N ILE A 605 -20.21 15.37 -4.76
CA ILE A 605 -21.43 14.60 -4.49
C ILE A 605 -21.03 13.28 -3.85
N ASP A 606 -21.57 12.96 -2.67
CA ASP A 606 -21.29 11.75 -1.90
C ASP A 606 -19.80 11.50 -1.60
N THR A 607 -19.00 12.57 -1.50
CA THR A 607 -17.57 12.45 -1.16
C THR A 607 -17.40 11.95 0.28
N TYR A 608 -16.40 11.11 0.51
CA TYR A 608 -15.96 10.83 1.87
C TYR A 608 -15.27 12.05 2.49
N SER A 609 -15.37 12.19 3.81
CA SER A 609 -15.03 13.44 4.49
C SER A 609 -13.54 13.72 4.59
N SER A 610 -12.73 12.71 4.90
CA SER A 610 -11.31 12.91 5.19
C SER A 610 -10.49 11.62 5.11
N TYR A 611 -9.16 11.74 5.02
CA TYR A 611 -8.25 10.62 5.19
C TYR A 611 -8.23 10.13 6.64
N ARG A 612 -8.39 11.05 7.59
CA ARG A 612 -8.64 10.71 9.00
C ARG A 612 -9.82 9.74 9.12
N SER A 613 -10.93 10.00 8.45
CA SER A 613 -12.15 9.18 8.55
C SER A 613 -11.91 7.72 8.13
N ILE A 614 -11.06 7.47 7.13
CA ILE A 614 -10.62 6.11 6.73
C ILE A 614 -9.86 5.42 7.87
N VAL A 615 -8.95 6.15 8.54
CA VAL A 615 -8.14 5.59 9.64
C VAL A 615 -8.93 5.41 10.92
N MET A 616 -9.94 6.25 11.16
CA MET A 616 -10.79 6.16 12.36
C MET A 616 -11.81 5.02 12.30
N ASN A 617 -12.14 4.54 11.11
CA ASN A 617 -13.11 3.47 10.89
C ASN A 617 -12.42 2.11 10.83
N ARG A 618 -12.84 1.16 11.68
CA ARG A 618 -12.28 -0.19 11.70
C ARG A 618 -12.51 -0.90 10.36
N ILE A 619 -13.73 -0.76 9.85
CA ILE A 619 -14.16 -1.19 8.52
C ILE A 619 -14.36 0.08 7.70
N TYR A 620 -13.55 0.26 6.65
CA TYR A 620 -13.62 1.36 5.70
C TYR A 620 -13.96 0.83 4.29
N LYS A 621 -14.43 1.72 3.40
CA LYS A 621 -14.77 1.33 2.03
C LYS A 621 -13.51 1.20 1.17
N PRO A 622 -13.18 0.01 0.60
CA PRO A 622 -11.94 -0.21 -0.15
C PRO A 622 -11.73 0.73 -1.34
N GLY A 623 -12.80 1.10 -2.05
CA GLY A 623 -12.73 2.00 -3.21
C GLY A 623 -12.14 3.39 -2.90
N PHE A 624 -12.15 3.84 -1.63
CA PHE A 624 -11.57 5.14 -1.25
C PHE A 624 -10.04 5.15 -1.31
N VAL A 625 -9.39 3.98 -1.34
CA VAL A 625 -7.93 3.86 -1.26
C VAL A 625 -7.23 4.48 -2.46
N PHE A 626 -7.80 4.40 -3.67
CA PHE A 626 -7.20 4.99 -4.88
C PHE A 626 -7.12 6.52 -4.82
N SER A 627 -7.91 7.15 -3.95
CA SER A 627 -7.87 8.60 -3.73
C SER A 627 -7.14 9.00 -2.45
N ALA A 628 -6.63 8.04 -1.68
CA ALA A 628 -5.83 8.26 -0.49
C ALA A 628 -4.35 8.52 -0.85
N VAL A 629 -3.76 9.52 -0.20
CA VAL A 629 -2.33 9.85 -0.33
C VAL A 629 -1.57 9.25 0.86
N PRO A 630 -0.62 8.32 0.62
CA PRO A 630 0.23 7.78 1.67
C PRO A 630 0.98 8.89 2.42
N GLY A 631 0.96 8.83 3.75
CA GLY A 631 1.61 9.78 4.64
C GLY A 631 0.94 11.15 4.76
N ALA A 632 -0.22 11.36 4.14
CA ALA A 632 -0.90 12.66 4.13
C ALA A 632 -1.04 13.25 5.54
N LEU A 633 -1.53 12.47 6.51
CA LEU A 633 -1.83 12.96 7.87
C LEU A 633 -0.61 13.49 8.63
N LYS A 634 0.62 13.23 8.15
CA LYS A 634 1.83 13.85 8.71
C LYS A 634 1.93 15.34 8.40
N ALA A 635 1.22 15.84 7.38
CA ALA A 635 1.32 17.20 6.90
C ALA A 635 -0.04 17.88 6.66
N PHE A 636 -1.07 17.13 6.25
CA PHE A 636 -2.41 17.65 5.95
C PHE A 636 -3.47 16.53 5.95
N ASP A 637 -4.74 16.91 5.96
CA ASP A 637 -5.88 16.03 5.68
C ASP A 637 -6.65 16.52 4.44
N LEU A 638 -7.51 15.69 3.85
CA LEU A 638 -8.25 16.03 2.63
C LEU A 638 -9.06 17.35 2.75
N PRO A 639 -9.75 17.63 3.87
CA PRO A 639 -10.42 18.93 4.05
C PRO A 639 -9.48 20.14 4.07
N ASP A 640 -8.20 19.97 4.44
CA ASP A 640 -7.23 21.06 4.40
C ASP A 640 -6.92 21.46 2.94
N VAL A 641 -6.90 20.50 2.02
CA VAL A 641 -6.74 20.76 0.58
C VAL A 641 -8.01 21.41 0.03
N ALA A 642 -9.20 20.94 0.44
CA ALA A 642 -10.46 21.57 0.05
C ALA A 642 -10.59 23.01 0.58
N ALA A 643 -10.08 23.29 1.79
CA ALA A 643 -10.05 24.63 2.36
C ALA A 643 -9.22 25.62 1.50
N ALA A 644 -8.22 25.13 0.77
CA ALA A 644 -7.39 25.94 -0.14
C ALA A 644 -8.11 26.34 -1.44
N LEU A 645 -9.34 25.86 -1.67
CA LEU A 645 -10.21 26.31 -2.77
C LEU A 645 -10.77 27.71 -2.53
N ALA A 646 -10.82 28.19 -1.28
CA ALA A 646 -11.28 29.54 -0.95
C ALA A 646 -10.49 30.62 -1.72
N PRO A 647 -11.15 31.64 -2.29
CA PRO A 647 -12.57 31.97 -2.14
C PRO A 647 -13.51 31.38 -3.23
N GLY A 648 -13.04 30.45 -4.08
CA GLY A 648 -13.86 29.86 -5.16
C GLY A 648 -15.07 29.10 -4.63
N LYS A 649 -16.11 28.88 -5.44
CA LYS A 649 -17.35 28.24 -4.94
C LYS A 649 -17.17 26.74 -4.72
N LEU A 650 -17.53 26.25 -3.54
CA LEU A 650 -17.48 24.84 -3.16
C LEU A 650 -18.86 24.40 -2.64
N LEU A 651 -19.45 23.42 -3.32
CA LEU A 651 -20.62 22.68 -2.85
C LEU A 651 -20.19 21.27 -2.42
N ILE A 652 -20.62 20.85 -1.22
CA ILE A 652 -20.52 19.46 -0.77
C ILE A 652 -21.94 18.95 -0.49
N ALA A 653 -22.38 17.91 -1.20
CA ALA A 653 -23.69 17.30 -1.01
C ALA A 653 -23.52 15.80 -0.72
N GLY A 654 -24.13 15.28 0.35
CA GLY A 654 -24.11 13.83 0.62
C GLY A 654 -22.86 13.29 1.30
N ILE A 655 -22.09 14.13 2.00
CA ILE A 655 -20.80 13.71 2.59
C ILE A 655 -20.90 12.45 3.46
N THR A 656 -19.95 11.53 3.29
CA THR A 656 -19.89 10.25 4.01
C THR A 656 -18.66 10.14 4.92
N ASP A 657 -18.68 9.18 5.85
CA ASP A 657 -17.48 8.76 6.58
C ASP A 657 -16.60 7.81 5.74
N GLY A 658 -15.51 7.33 6.33
CA GLY A 658 -14.58 6.39 5.71
C GLY A 658 -15.17 5.00 5.44
N ASN A 659 -16.32 4.66 6.02
CA ASN A 659 -17.09 3.44 5.74
C ASN A 659 -18.22 3.68 4.72
N GLY A 660 -18.31 4.88 4.15
CA GLY A 660 -19.34 5.24 3.17
C GLY A 660 -20.72 5.50 3.78
N GLN A 661 -20.82 5.68 5.10
CA GLN A 661 -22.08 6.04 5.76
C GLN A 661 -22.29 7.56 5.73
N PRO A 662 -23.50 8.06 5.44
CA PRO A 662 -23.77 9.50 5.46
C PRO A 662 -23.49 10.13 6.82
N LEU A 663 -22.84 11.30 6.82
CA LEU A 663 -22.56 12.05 8.05
C LEU A 663 -23.67 13.06 8.37
N SER A 664 -23.99 13.19 9.65
CA SER A 664 -24.74 14.32 10.21
C SER A 664 -23.83 15.56 10.33
N SER A 665 -24.44 16.73 10.55
CA SER A 665 -23.69 17.96 10.79
C SER A 665 -22.75 17.87 11.98
N GLU A 666 -23.21 17.26 13.07
CA GLU A 666 -22.43 17.09 14.31
C GLU A 666 -21.20 16.19 14.07
N ASN A 667 -21.38 15.06 13.39
CA ASN A 667 -20.31 14.09 13.16
C ASN A 667 -19.27 14.56 12.12
N ALA A 668 -19.66 15.49 11.23
CA ALA A 668 -18.79 16.03 10.20
C ALA A 668 -17.94 17.23 10.67
N GLU A 669 -18.25 17.84 11.82
CA GLU A 669 -17.66 19.13 12.23
C GLU A 669 -16.12 19.07 12.35
N THR A 670 -15.61 17.95 12.85
CA THR A 670 -14.15 17.73 13.00
C THR A 670 -13.42 17.83 11.67
N ASP A 671 -14.07 17.40 10.58
CA ASP A 671 -13.48 17.35 9.25
C ASP A 671 -13.79 18.63 8.46
N ILE A 672 -14.96 19.25 8.65
CA ILE A 672 -15.42 20.39 7.84
C ILE A 672 -15.05 21.78 8.39
N SER A 673 -14.79 21.89 9.70
CA SER A 673 -14.52 23.18 10.35
C SER A 673 -13.37 23.98 9.72
N VAL A 674 -12.32 23.31 9.21
CA VAL A 674 -11.20 23.99 8.53
C VAL A 674 -11.61 24.66 7.22
N ILE A 675 -12.54 24.05 6.47
CA ILE A 675 -13.07 24.62 5.23
C ILE A 675 -13.83 25.91 5.57
N ARG A 676 -14.76 25.85 6.54
CA ARG A 676 -15.48 27.06 7.00
C ARG A 676 -14.53 28.16 7.45
N THR A 677 -13.52 27.80 8.24
CA THR A 677 -12.51 28.75 8.74
C THR A 677 -11.77 29.44 7.60
N ALA A 678 -11.39 28.70 6.55
CA ALA A 678 -10.70 29.27 5.40
C ALA A 678 -11.59 30.21 4.57
N TYR A 679 -12.85 29.83 4.35
CA TYR A 679 -13.81 30.69 3.63
C TYR A 679 -14.15 31.96 4.42
N HIS A 680 -14.32 31.85 5.74
CA HIS A 680 -14.49 33.00 6.63
C HIS A 680 -13.29 33.94 6.59
N TYR A 681 -12.07 33.39 6.70
CA TYR A 681 -10.83 34.16 6.61
C TYR A 681 -10.67 34.90 5.28
N LYS A 682 -11.24 34.37 4.19
CA LYS A 682 -11.26 35.01 2.86
C LYS A 682 -12.47 35.92 2.62
N ASN A 683 -13.33 36.13 3.62
CA ASN A 683 -14.60 36.87 3.51
C ASN A 683 -15.50 36.32 2.38
N ALA A 684 -15.60 34.99 2.30
CA ALA A 684 -16.27 34.28 1.23
C ALA A 684 -17.26 33.21 1.73
N ASP A 685 -17.79 33.34 2.95
CA ASP A 685 -18.69 32.35 3.58
C ASP A 685 -19.82 31.90 2.64
N GLN A 686 -20.41 32.82 1.87
CA GLN A 686 -21.47 32.57 0.89
C GLN A 686 -21.07 31.66 -0.29
N ASN A 687 -19.76 31.46 -0.49
CA ASN A 687 -19.24 30.60 -1.57
C ASN A 687 -19.04 29.15 -1.11
N PHE A 688 -19.24 28.84 0.17
CA PHE A 688 -19.19 27.46 0.67
C PHE A 688 -20.58 27.00 1.13
N ASN A 689 -21.10 25.96 0.47
CA ASN A 689 -22.37 25.34 0.84
C ASN A 689 -22.15 23.84 1.11
N ILE A 690 -22.73 23.33 2.19
CA ILE A 690 -22.68 21.92 2.55
C ILE A 690 -24.07 21.41 2.94
N ARG A 691 -24.46 20.29 2.32
CA ARG A 691 -25.66 19.54 2.66
C ARG A 691 -25.30 18.16 3.19
N TYR A 692 -25.69 17.92 4.44
CA TYR A 692 -25.55 16.65 5.14
C TYR A 692 -26.69 15.68 4.82
N GLY A 693 -26.43 14.38 5.01
CA GLY A 693 -27.35 13.31 4.66
C GLY A 693 -27.53 13.15 3.14
N ASP A 694 -28.37 12.20 2.73
CA ASP A 694 -28.65 11.95 1.31
C ASP A 694 -29.18 13.22 0.62
N ALA A 695 -28.49 13.64 -0.45
CA ALA A 695 -28.89 14.79 -1.25
C ALA A 695 -30.18 14.52 -2.05
N GLY A 696 -30.41 13.26 -2.43
CA GLY A 696 -31.63 12.75 -3.09
C GLY A 696 -32.30 13.76 -4.03
N ASN A 697 -33.59 14.03 -3.78
CA ASN A 697 -34.42 14.92 -4.60
C ASN A 697 -34.01 16.40 -4.56
N LYS A 698 -33.11 16.82 -3.65
CA LYS A 698 -32.68 18.22 -3.51
C LYS A 698 -31.37 18.53 -4.22
N LEU A 699 -30.73 17.53 -4.84
CA LEU A 699 -29.44 17.71 -5.50
C LEU A 699 -29.49 18.82 -6.57
N TYR A 700 -30.53 18.83 -7.40
CA TYR A 700 -30.68 19.84 -8.46
C TYR A 700 -30.90 21.25 -7.91
N ASP A 701 -31.63 21.40 -6.81
CA ASP A 701 -31.82 22.71 -6.16
C ASP A 701 -30.48 23.26 -5.65
N LEU A 702 -29.65 22.38 -5.05
CA LEU A 702 -28.32 22.75 -4.57
C LEU A 702 -27.38 23.11 -5.73
N LEU A 703 -27.42 22.36 -6.83
CA LEU A 703 -26.64 22.67 -8.03
C LEU A 703 -27.11 23.97 -8.69
N GLU A 704 -28.41 24.26 -8.70
CA GLU A 704 -28.97 25.52 -9.22
C GLU A 704 -28.47 26.72 -8.41
N GLU A 705 -28.41 26.61 -7.08
CA GLU A 705 -27.83 27.64 -6.20
C GLU A 705 -26.32 27.78 -6.44
N TRP A 706 -25.61 26.67 -6.59
CA TRP A 706 -24.16 26.65 -6.82
C TRP A 706 -23.76 27.22 -8.17
N ILE A 707 -24.60 27.16 -9.20
CA ILE A 707 -24.33 27.72 -10.55
C ILE A 707 -24.53 29.25 -10.61
N LYS A 708 -25.48 29.79 -9.83
CA LYS A 708 -25.64 31.24 -9.63
C LYS A 708 -24.42 31.78 -8.93
#